data_AF-A0A412YLZ7-F1
#
_entry.id   AF-A0A412YLZ7-F1
#
_cell.length_a   1.000
_cell.length_b   1.000
_cell.length_c   1.000
_cell.angle_alpha   90.00
_cell.angle_beta   90.00
_cell.angle_gamma   90.00
#
_symmetry.space_group_name_H-M   'P 1'
#
loop_
_entity.id
_entity.type
_entity.pdbx_description
1 polymer ?
#
loop_
_entity_poly.entity_id
_entity_poly.type
_entity_poly.pdbx_seq_one_letter_code
_entity_poly.pdbx_strand_id
1 'polypeptide(L)'
;MVYPFFFVGCSDDKEEGTGENMITVNEDQLSFSLEAEDTYTSVSFTALASWTAALKETNAASWLTLSADKGIGGMMKIGLTLKKNTNKEARTATVILTCGTTKQEISVAQAGTSLLIMDEADIQDFDKYYKPEEFSSMNMLRSDAKWSWFRSKQSEHFFVFWEAGFGDDPNAAAVDAALRVDINDLLEKAEQFYKTNIEKLKFAELGQGKSYLDKYKMEIYLLYQTEWLATGSGYDNTIGALWVNPSTCQPVGSTIAHEIGHSFQYQVYCDKILQGEPNDFKHGFRYGYEGSNGGNGFWEQCAQWQSYQDYPEQLFANYHFDVWLANCHRHFEHEWMRYASYWLQYYWTQKHGIETVGEIWKRSASPEDAIGTYMRLYCGNQWEAMKTELYDYAVRMATFDIDVIRNYADGYIGKYSTKLYQIEDNYYQVAYASCPGSTGFNVIALNVPEAGTAITVNFEGLAPGSALAIDDPGEYMESEAVKGNVNKYNAGTASNAGWRYGFVALKTDGTRVYGEMNQKAVNSVNFTIPANTDKLYFVVLGAPNQYKANPWDEKELTDEQWPYKVKFNGTDLLGSFNIDTNADPKDAEFTYSFNCNATTEGYDLGVIDLQSNGDIQKLAQAFVMQPSVLSGNTLTIANGQTSNPAEGKIAFGLLQTDGTYSYTYTANGGFYCTTEGNQGSWGNNDPIWIEYDKDAFVFKYGHKPGSSVAGKKYVVKPSLVYTKNGMQYKATFVLNLQF
;
A
#
# COMPACT_ATOMS: atom_id res chain seq x y z
N MET A 1 -10.46 -9.93 -68.39
CA MET A 1 -10.40 -10.88 -69.53
C MET A 1 -11.26 -10.29 -70.64
N VAL A 2 -10.82 -10.37 -71.91
CA VAL A 2 -11.58 -10.11 -73.16
C VAL A 2 -11.69 -8.64 -73.66
N TYR A 3 -10.96 -8.32 -74.73
CA TYR A 3 -11.33 -7.39 -75.84
C TYR A 3 -12.36 -8.09 -76.77
N PRO A 4 -13.16 -7.47 -77.69
CA PRO A 4 -12.95 -6.18 -78.42
C PRO A 4 -14.23 -5.36 -78.80
N PHE A 5 -14.10 -4.17 -79.42
CA PHE A 5 -14.69 -3.79 -80.73
C PHE A 5 -14.27 -2.37 -81.20
N PHE A 6 -14.09 -2.24 -82.52
CA PHE A 6 -13.67 -1.07 -83.30
C PHE A 6 -14.81 -0.05 -83.57
N PHE A 7 -14.45 1.23 -83.75
CA PHE A 7 -14.96 2.04 -84.87
C PHE A 7 -13.89 3.03 -85.38
N VAL A 8 -13.72 3.03 -86.69
CA VAL A 8 -12.93 3.98 -87.50
C VAL A 8 -13.82 5.17 -87.85
N GLY A 9 -13.27 6.38 -87.77
CA GLY A 9 -13.82 7.58 -88.38
C GLY A 9 -12.67 8.50 -88.81
N CYS A 10 -12.34 8.50 -90.11
CA CYS A 10 -11.42 9.44 -90.73
C CYS A 10 -12.14 10.77 -91.05
N SER A 11 -11.49 11.90 -90.77
CA SER A 11 -11.44 13.01 -91.74
C SER A 11 -10.13 13.77 -91.55
N ASP A 12 -9.36 13.84 -92.63
CA ASP A 12 -8.15 14.65 -92.77
C ASP A 12 -8.44 16.12 -92.46
N ASP A 13 -7.58 16.76 -91.68
CA ASP A 13 -7.12 18.13 -91.96
C ASP A 13 -5.87 18.48 -91.14
N LYS A 14 -4.77 18.67 -91.88
CA LYS A 14 -3.59 19.52 -91.61
C LYS A 14 -2.85 19.37 -90.27
N GLU A 15 -1.63 18.84 -90.37
CA GLU A 15 -0.53 19.15 -89.46
C GLU A 15 -0.29 20.68 -89.44
N GLU A 16 -0.82 21.35 -88.43
CA GLU A 16 -0.26 22.61 -87.93
C GLU A 16 0.78 22.29 -86.85
N GLY A 17 1.96 22.90 -87.00
CA GLY A 17 3.15 22.61 -86.21
C GLY A 17 2.91 22.65 -84.70
N THR A 18 3.47 21.65 -84.03
CA THR A 18 3.60 21.57 -82.57
C THR A 18 4.16 22.88 -82.01
N GLY A 19 3.35 23.67 -81.33
CA GLY A 19 3.87 24.75 -80.48
C GLY A 19 4.80 24.14 -79.44
N GLU A 20 6.03 24.64 -79.35
CA GLU A 20 7.00 24.20 -78.35
C GLU A 20 6.36 24.30 -76.96
N ASN A 21 6.36 23.21 -76.19
CA ASN A 21 5.84 23.23 -74.83
C ASN A 21 6.77 24.08 -73.95
N MET A 22 6.35 25.30 -73.63
CA MET A 22 7.20 26.29 -72.95
C MET A 22 7.33 26.05 -71.44
N ILE A 23 6.59 25.07 -70.89
CA ILE A 23 6.64 24.66 -69.47
C ILE A 23 6.72 23.14 -69.39
N THR A 24 7.71 22.64 -68.65
CA THR A 24 7.80 21.21 -68.30
C THR A 24 7.78 21.06 -66.78
N VAL A 25 6.81 20.29 -66.28
CA VAL A 25 6.68 19.87 -64.87
C VAL A 25 6.74 18.34 -64.85
N ASN A 26 7.36 17.74 -63.84
CA ASN A 26 7.34 16.28 -63.71
C ASN A 26 5.91 15.79 -63.44
N GLU A 27 5.54 14.62 -63.99
CA GLU A 27 4.17 14.09 -63.89
C GLU A 27 3.70 13.87 -62.43
N ASP A 28 4.62 13.51 -61.54
CA ASP A 28 4.37 13.33 -60.11
C ASP A 28 4.09 14.65 -59.36
N GLN A 29 4.37 15.80 -59.99
CA GLN A 29 4.09 17.14 -59.44
C GLN A 29 2.91 17.83 -60.15
N LEU A 30 2.24 17.17 -61.09
CA LEU A 30 1.02 17.70 -61.74
C LEU A 30 -0.22 17.58 -60.86
N SER A 31 -0.24 16.63 -59.93
CA SER A 31 -1.30 16.47 -58.94
C SER A 31 -0.75 15.79 -57.70
N PHE A 32 -0.92 16.41 -56.54
CA PHE A 32 -0.49 15.83 -55.27
C PHE A 32 -1.46 16.20 -54.13
N SER A 33 -1.47 15.34 -53.12
CA SER A 33 -2.26 15.53 -51.89
C SER A 33 -1.32 15.68 -50.71
N LEU A 34 -1.65 16.62 -49.83
CA LEU A 34 -0.95 16.91 -48.60
C LEU A 34 -1.85 16.56 -47.41
N GLU A 35 -1.25 16.20 -46.29
CA GLU A 35 -1.98 15.98 -45.04
C GLU A 35 -2.56 17.31 -44.52
N ALA A 36 -3.60 17.22 -43.69
CA ALA A 36 -4.29 18.40 -43.17
C ALA A 36 -3.35 19.37 -42.42
N GLU A 37 -2.25 18.87 -41.89
CA GLU A 37 -1.27 19.61 -41.10
C GLU A 37 0.01 20.02 -41.83
N ASP A 38 0.17 19.60 -43.09
CA ASP A 38 1.24 20.07 -43.96
C ASP A 38 1.06 21.57 -44.25
N THR A 39 2.15 22.33 -44.06
CA THR A 39 2.14 23.79 -44.21
C THR A 39 3.03 24.27 -45.35
N TYR A 40 3.74 23.36 -46.00
CA TYR A 40 4.66 23.73 -47.08
C TYR A 40 4.89 22.58 -48.06
N THR A 41 4.93 22.93 -49.34
CA THR A 41 5.47 22.07 -50.40
C THR A 41 6.08 22.94 -51.50
N SER A 42 6.58 22.32 -52.57
CA SER A 42 7.12 23.07 -53.71
C SER A 42 6.96 22.31 -55.01
N VAL A 43 6.75 23.04 -56.10
CA VAL A 43 6.74 22.49 -57.45
C VAL A 43 7.98 22.94 -58.19
N SER A 44 8.69 21.99 -58.81
CA SER A 44 9.82 22.27 -59.69
C SER A 44 9.38 22.21 -61.14
N PHE A 45 9.82 23.17 -61.95
CA PHE A 45 9.44 23.23 -63.37
C PHE A 45 10.51 23.93 -64.21
N THR A 46 10.56 23.62 -65.49
CA THR A 46 11.40 24.35 -66.46
C THR A 46 10.53 25.26 -67.30
N ALA A 47 10.85 26.55 -67.37
CA ALA A 47 10.19 27.51 -68.25
C ALA A 47 11.17 28.04 -69.30
N LEU A 48 10.78 28.02 -70.59
CA LEU A 48 11.66 28.45 -71.68
C LEU A 48 11.73 29.99 -71.85
N ALA A 49 10.87 30.74 -71.16
CA ALA A 49 10.83 32.19 -71.16
C ALA A 49 10.29 32.73 -69.81
N SER A 50 9.99 34.03 -69.76
CA SER A 50 9.35 34.63 -68.58
C SER A 50 7.98 33.97 -68.32
N TRP A 51 7.74 33.62 -67.06
CA TRP A 51 6.55 32.89 -66.63
C TRP A 51 5.78 33.65 -65.54
N THR A 52 4.52 33.30 -65.36
CA THR A 52 3.66 33.76 -64.25
C THR A 52 2.96 32.59 -63.58
N ALA A 53 2.69 32.69 -62.28
CA ALA A 53 1.91 31.71 -61.53
C ALA A 53 0.70 32.38 -60.85
N ALA A 54 -0.46 31.73 -60.92
CA ALA A 54 -1.67 32.21 -60.26
C ALA A 54 -2.51 31.04 -59.73
N LEU A 55 -3.31 31.30 -58.71
CA LEU A 55 -4.35 30.37 -58.25
C LEU A 55 -5.59 30.53 -59.12
N LYS A 56 -6.13 29.40 -59.61
CA LYS A 56 -7.34 29.38 -60.42
C LYS A 56 -8.58 29.77 -59.61
N GLU A 57 -8.69 29.23 -58.39
CA GLU A 57 -9.80 29.49 -57.49
C GLU A 57 -9.47 30.66 -56.55
N THR A 58 -10.26 31.74 -56.60
CA THR A 58 -10.03 32.95 -55.80
C THR A 58 -10.15 32.72 -54.28
N ASN A 59 -10.95 31.74 -53.85
CA ASN A 59 -11.07 31.35 -52.45
C ASN A 59 -9.83 30.58 -51.93
N ALA A 60 -9.01 29.99 -52.82
CA ALA A 60 -7.79 29.28 -52.43
C ALA A 60 -6.73 30.23 -51.83
N ALA A 61 -6.74 31.51 -52.22
CA ALA A 61 -5.85 32.53 -51.67
C ALA A 61 -6.02 32.74 -50.15
N SER A 62 -7.14 32.29 -49.56
CA SER A 62 -7.36 32.35 -48.11
C SER A 62 -6.49 31.35 -47.32
N TRP A 63 -6.00 30.27 -47.97
CA TRP A 63 -5.27 29.18 -47.33
C TRP A 63 -4.00 28.70 -48.06
N LEU A 64 -3.78 29.07 -49.31
CA LEU A 64 -2.59 28.73 -50.10
C LEU A 64 -1.93 30.00 -50.64
N THR A 65 -0.62 30.14 -50.46
CA THR A 65 0.19 31.28 -50.95
C THR A 65 1.39 30.78 -51.73
N LEU A 66 1.70 31.47 -52.84
CA LEU A 66 2.83 31.15 -53.70
C LEU A 66 4.06 32.01 -53.34
N SER A 67 5.25 31.42 -53.31
CA SER A 67 6.49 32.15 -52.98
C SER A 67 6.91 33.15 -54.05
N ALA A 68 6.41 33.00 -55.28
CA ALA A 68 6.65 33.89 -56.41
C ALA A 68 5.49 33.76 -57.42
N ASP A 69 5.11 34.86 -58.04
CA ASP A 69 4.04 34.93 -59.04
C ASP A 69 4.55 35.19 -60.46
N LYS A 70 5.86 35.41 -60.63
CA LYS A 70 6.54 35.60 -61.93
C LYS A 70 8.05 35.31 -61.88
N GLY A 71 8.66 35.05 -63.03
CA GLY A 71 10.11 34.87 -63.18
C GLY A 71 10.58 34.94 -64.64
N ILE A 72 11.89 34.87 -64.90
CA ILE A 72 12.51 35.18 -66.21
C ILE A 72 12.88 33.96 -67.08
N GLY A 73 12.57 32.73 -66.65
CA GLY A 73 12.84 31.47 -67.38
C GLY A 73 14.06 30.70 -66.85
N GLY A 74 14.13 29.39 -67.11
CA GLY A 74 15.12 28.44 -66.59
C GLY A 74 14.49 27.31 -65.76
N MET A 75 15.32 26.56 -65.02
CA MET A 75 14.85 25.63 -64.00
C MET A 75 14.41 26.42 -62.76
N MET A 76 13.14 26.29 -62.41
CA MET A 76 12.46 27.05 -61.38
C MET A 76 11.90 26.15 -60.28
N LYS A 77 11.74 26.72 -59.09
CA LYS A 77 11.06 26.10 -57.97
C LYS A 77 10.15 27.13 -57.31
N ILE A 78 8.85 26.85 -57.27
CA ILE A 78 7.85 27.67 -56.58
C ILE A 78 7.47 27.00 -55.27
N GLY A 79 7.59 27.73 -54.17
CA GLY A 79 7.12 27.29 -52.85
C GLY A 79 5.63 27.56 -52.71
N LEU A 80 4.93 26.60 -52.12
CA LEU A 80 3.52 26.66 -51.80
C LEU A 80 3.43 26.64 -50.27
N THR A 81 3.02 27.74 -49.66
CA THR A 81 2.77 27.84 -48.22
C THR A 81 1.29 27.68 -47.95
N LEU A 82 0.93 26.71 -47.12
CA LEU A 82 -0.44 26.36 -46.77
C LEU A 82 -0.73 26.73 -45.32
N LYS A 83 -1.97 27.14 -45.04
CA LYS A 83 -2.53 27.04 -43.69
C LYS A 83 -2.88 25.58 -43.42
N LYS A 84 -2.90 25.16 -42.15
CA LYS A 84 -3.46 23.84 -41.78
C LYS A 84 -4.95 23.78 -42.16
N ASN A 85 -5.45 22.62 -42.58
CA ASN A 85 -6.88 22.39 -42.79
C ASN A 85 -7.51 21.88 -41.50
N THR A 86 -8.35 22.70 -40.87
CA THR A 86 -9.04 22.37 -39.62
C THR A 86 -10.45 21.82 -39.85
N ASN A 87 -10.86 21.63 -41.11
CA ASN A 87 -12.17 21.08 -41.46
C ASN A 87 -12.07 19.58 -41.75
N LYS A 88 -13.18 18.85 -41.54
CA LYS A 88 -13.29 17.41 -41.90
C LYS A 88 -13.24 17.17 -43.40
N GLU A 89 -13.65 18.15 -44.19
CA GLU A 89 -13.64 18.08 -45.64
C GLU A 89 -12.28 18.44 -46.22
N ALA A 90 -11.85 17.68 -47.22
CA ALA A 90 -10.69 18.02 -48.02
C ALA A 90 -10.93 19.32 -48.81
N ARG A 91 -9.86 20.05 -49.11
CA ARG A 91 -9.90 21.25 -49.94
C ARG A 91 -8.89 21.16 -51.07
N THR A 92 -9.22 21.75 -52.21
CA THR A 92 -8.40 21.68 -53.41
C THR A 92 -8.17 23.07 -54.00
N ALA A 93 -7.02 23.27 -54.63
CA ALA A 93 -6.68 24.46 -55.40
C ALA A 93 -5.89 24.05 -56.65
N THR A 94 -5.99 24.85 -57.71
CA THR A 94 -5.22 24.67 -58.94
C THR A 94 -4.24 25.82 -59.11
N VAL A 95 -2.94 25.50 -59.20
CA VAL A 95 -1.90 26.47 -59.58
C VAL A 95 -1.74 26.44 -61.10
N ILE A 96 -1.88 27.60 -61.74
CA ILE A 96 -1.69 27.77 -63.18
C ILE A 96 -0.35 28.44 -63.42
N LEU A 97 0.60 27.72 -64.02
CA LEU A 97 1.82 28.30 -64.58
C LEU A 97 1.57 28.70 -66.03
N THR A 98 1.96 29.91 -66.42
CA THR A 98 1.83 30.41 -67.79
C THR A 98 3.18 30.90 -68.31
N CYS A 99 3.60 30.44 -69.50
CA CYS A 99 4.82 30.85 -70.17
C CYS A 99 4.54 30.90 -71.67
N GLY A 100 4.54 32.10 -72.26
CA GLY A 100 4.05 32.29 -73.64
C GLY A 100 2.59 31.88 -73.78
N THR A 101 2.30 30.97 -74.73
CA THR A 101 0.96 30.40 -74.95
C THR A 101 0.68 29.14 -74.14
N THR A 102 1.70 28.55 -73.50
CA THR A 102 1.55 27.33 -72.69
C THR A 102 1.00 27.66 -71.31
N LYS A 103 -0.03 26.91 -70.90
CA LYS A 103 -0.53 26.87 -69.52
C LYS A 103 -0.37 25.47 -68.97
N GLN A 104 0.21 25.35 -67.78
CA GLN A 104 0.28 24.11 -67.04
C GLN A 104 -0.53 24.25 -65.75
N GLU A 105 -1.53 23.39 -65.58
CA GLU A 105 -2.31 23.28 -64.34
C GLU A 105 -1.67 22.25 -63.42
N ILE A 106 -1.58 22.59 -62.14
CA ILE A 106 -1.11 21.71 -61.06
C ILE A 106 -2.19 21.65 -60.00
N SER A 107 -2.71 20.45 -59.74
CA SER A 107 -3.73 20.22 -58.72
C SER A 107 -3.09 20.01 -57.35
N VAL A 108 -3.53 20.81 -56.37
CA VAL A 108 -3.09 20.76 -54.98
C VAL A 108 -4.29 20.41 -54.13
N ALA A 109 -4.28 19.22 -53.52
CA ALA A 109 -5.27 18.85 -52.51
C ALA A 109 -4.65 18.88 -51.11
N GLN A 110 -5.42 19.31 -50.13
CA GLN A 110 -5.08 19.16 -48.72
C GLN A 110 -6.21 18.39 -48.05
N ALA A 111 -5.88 17.28 -47.40
CA ALA A 111 -6.84 16.41 -46.72
C ALA A 111 -7.61 17.18 -45.63
N GLY A 112 -8.80 16.69 -45.30
CA GLY A 112 -9.53 17.11 -44.10
C GLY A 112 -8.90 16.50 -42.85
N THR A 113 -9.15 17.08 -41.68
CA THR A 113 -8.67 16.54 -40.40
C THR A 113 -9.80 15.87 -39.61
N SER A 114 -9.50 14.75 -38.96
CA SER A 114 -10.34 14.16 -37.91
C SER A 114 -10.16 14.85 -36.56
N LEU A 115 -9.16 15.74 -36.44
CA LEU A 115 -8.90 16.54 -35.27
C LEU A 115 -10.09 17.47 -34.99
N LEU A 116 -10.67 17.32 -33.80
CA LEU A 116 -11.69 18.22 -33.30
C LEU A 116 -11.04 19.18 -32.29
N ILE A 117 -11.52 20.42 -32.29
CA ILE A 117 -11.14 21.44 -31.31
C ILE A 117 -12.44 21.93 -30.68
N MET A 118 -12.56 21.78 -29.36
CA MET A 118 -13.71 22.22 -28.58
C MET A 118 -13.60 23.73 -28.28
N ASP A 119 -14.72 24.44 -28.21
CA ASP A 119 -14.76 25.79 -27.67
C ASP A 119 -14.81 25.71 -26.13
N GLU A 120 -14.07 26.58 -25.44
CA GLU A 120 -14.06 26.64 -23.97
C GLU A 120 -15.47 26.92 -23.42
N ALA A 121 -16.28 27.69 -24.16
CA ALA A 121 -17.65 28.02 -23.77
C ALA A 121 -18.60 26.81 -23.77
N ASP A 122 -18.24 25.72 -24.44
CA ASP A 122 -19.02 24.49 -24.51
C ASP A 122 -18.71 23.54 -23.32
N ILE A 123 -17.68 23.84 -22.52
CA ILE A 123 -17.26 23.02 -21.39
C ILE A 123 -17.87 23.57 -20.10
N GLN A 124 -18.72 22.77 -19.48
CA GLN A 124 -19.27 23.08 -18.16
C GLN A 124 -18.15 23.22 -17.12
N ASP A 125 -18.23 24.25 -16.27
CA ASP A 125 -17.29 24.52 -15.17
C ASP A 125 -15.83 24.66 -15.63
N PHE A 126 -15.57 25.04 -16.89
CA PHE A 126 -14.19 25.22 -17.41
C PHE A 126 -13.38 26.21 -16.56
N ASP A 127 -14.00 27.24 -16.00
CA ASP A 127 -13.39 28.22 -15.10
C ASP A 127 -12.97 27.65 -13.74
N LYS A 128 -13.49 26.46 -13.37
CA LYS A 128 -13.13 25.71 -12.17
C LYS A 128 -12.06 24.65 -12.42
N TYR A 129 -11.54 24.53 -13.63
CA TYR A 129 -10.34 23.72 -13.89
C TYR A 129 -9.09 24.56 -13.61
N TYR A 130 -8.23 24.05 -12.74
CA TYR A 130 -6.86 24.55 -12.67
C TYR A 130 -6.06 23.83 -13.75
N LYS A 131 -5.25 24.55 -14.52
CA LYS A 131 -4.39 23.93 -15.53
C LYS A 131 -2.98 23.81 -14.95
N PRO A 132 -2.50 22.61 -14.59
CA PRO A 132 -1.15 22.41 -14.10
C PRO A 132 -0.08 23.04 -15.00
N GLU A 133 0.98 23.57 -14.39
CA GLU A 133 2.10 24.20 -15.10
C GLU A 133 2.74 23.25 -16.10
N GLU A 134 2.85 21.95 -15.77
CA GLU A 134 3.35 20.93 -16.67
C GLU A 134 2.50 20.76 -17.94
N PHE A 135 1.22 21.11 -17.89
CA PHE A 135 0.32 21.08 -19.04
C PHE A 135 0.23 22.43 -19.75
N SER A 136 0.97 23.45 -19.33
CA SER A 136 0.90 24.82 -19.91
C SER A 136 0.95 24.84 -21.44
N SER A 137 1.82 24.03 -22.05
CA SER A 137 1.97 23.89 -23.51
C SER A 137 0.92 22.99 -24.19
N MET A 138 0.19 22.18 -23.42
CA MET A 138 -0.82 21.27 -23.93
C MET A 138 -2.10 22.02 -24.28
N ASN A 139 -2.58 21.90 -25.51
CA ASN A 139 -3.92 22.37 -25.86
C ASN A 139 -4.94 21.24 -25.64
N MET A 140 -5.49 21.16 -24.42
CA MET A 140 -6.44 20.14 -24.00
C MET A 140 -7.81 20.21 -24.70
N LEU A 141 -8.10 21.30 -25.42
CA LEU A 141 -9.30 21.43 -26.26
C LEU A 141 -9.21 20.61 -27.55
N ARG A 142 -8.03 20.08 -27.89
CA ARG A 142 -7.84 19.22 -29.05
C ARG A 142 -8.20 17.78 -28.72
N SER A 143 -8.85 17.09 -29.65
CA SER A 143 -9.21 15.67 -29.49
C SER A 143 -7.99 14.74 -29.43
N ASP A 144 -6.83 15.15 -29.92
CA ASP A 144 -5.59 14.37 -29.92
C ASP A 144 -4.64 14.70 -28.74
N ALA A 145 -4.98 15.66 -27.89
CA ALA A 145 -4.20 15.94 -26.69
C ALA A 145 -4.21 14.73 -25.75
N LYS A 146 -3.12 14.50 -24.99
CA LYS A 146 -3.04 13.39 -24.03
C LYS A 146 -4.22 13.42 -23.06
N TRP A 147 -4.35 14.55 -22.36
CA TRP A 147 -5.51 14.92 -21.57
C TRP A 147 -6.38 15.84 -22.41
N SER A 148 -7.61 15.40 -22.72
CA SER A 148 -8.50 16.08 -23.65
C SER A 148 -9.88 16.23 -23.06
N TRP A 149 -10.51 17.37 -23.26
CA TRP A 149 -11.91 17.60 -22.86
C TRP A 149 -12.90 16.69 -23.59
N PHE A 150 -12.53 16.16 -24.76
CA PHE A 150 -13.31 15.13 -25.45
C PHE A 150 -13.33 13.78 -24.71
N ARG A 151 -12.35 13.54 -23.83
CA ARG A 151 -12.19 12.34 -23.02
C ARG A 151 -12.13 12.72 -21.55
N SER A 152 -13.21 13.38 -21.14
CA SER A 152 -13.36 13.86 -19.78
C SER A 152 -14.79 13.68 -19.29
N LYS A 153 -14.94 13.64 -17.96
CA LYS A 153 -16.21 13.67 -17.27
C LYS A 153 -16.04 14.42 -15.96
N GLN A 154 -17.14 14.91 -15.40
CA GLN A 154 -17.08 15.66 -14.15
C GLN A 154 -18.26 15.36 -13.24
N SER A 155 -18.04 15.58 -11.95
CA SER A 155 -19.04 15.64 -10.89
C SER A 155 -19.04 17.04 -10.26
N GLU A 156 -19.59 17.20 -9.06
CA GLU A 156 -19.62 18.49 -8.38
C GLU A 156 -18.21 18.99 -8.02
N HIS A 157 -17.35 18.08 -7.53
CA HIS A 157 -16.04 18.41 -6.98
C HIS A 157 -14.85 17.83 -7.76
N PHE A 158 -15.08 17.03 -8.80
CA PHE A 158 -14.00 16.39 -9.58
C PHE A 158 -14.13 16.57 -11.09
N PHE A 159 -12.98 16.68 -11.75
CA PHE A 159 -12.79 16.35 -13.16
C PHE A 159 -12.05 15.02 -13.29
N VAL A 160 -12.48 14.17 -14.22
CA VAL A 160 -11.76 12.95 -14.62
C VAL A 160 -11.37 13.09 -16.09
N PHE A 161 -10.09 12.91 -16.40
CA PHE A 161 -9.56 12.80 -17.75
C PHE A 161 -9.01 11.39 -17.98
N TRP A 162 -9.10 10.88 -19.21
CA TRP A 162 -8.53 9.58 -19.55
C TRP A 162 -7.76 9.58 -20.88
N GLU A 163 -6.77 8.71 -20.95
CA GLU A 163 -5.91 8.58 -22.14
C GLU A 163 -6.69 8.03 -23.35
N ALA A 164 -6.19 8.33 -24.56
CA ALA A 164 -6.88 7.98 -25.81
C ALA A 164 -7.11 6.49 -26.03
N GLY A 165 -6.34 5.61 -25.37
CA GLY A 165 -6.49 4.15 -25.48
C GLY A 165 -7.87 3.63 -25.04
N PHE A 166 -8.56 4.32 -24.14
CA PHE A 166 -9.91 3.95 -23.70
C PHE A 166 -11.00 4.30 -24.72
N GLY A 167 -10.70 5.14 -25.72
CA GLY A 167 -11.71 5.72 -26.61
C GLY A 167 -12.63 6.71 -25.88
N ASP A 168 -13.89 6.78 -26.31
CA ASP A 168 -14.87 7.75 -25.81
C ASP A 168 -15.52 7.33 -24.49
N ASP A 169 -15.49 6.05 -24.14
CA ASP A 169 -16.08 5.49 -22.92
C ASP A 169 -15.17 4.40 -22.35
N PRO A 170 -14.49 4.67 -21.21
CA PRO A 170 -13.62 3.69 -20.54
C PRO A 170 -14.32 2.41 -20.10
N ASN A 171 -15.66 2.36 -20.03
CA ASN A 171 -16.40 1.14 -19.70
C ASN A 171 -16.98 0.42 -20.93
N ALA A 172 -16.70 0.90 -22.15
CA ALA A 172 -17.28 0.34 -23.36
C ALA A 172 -16.88 -1.13 -23.56
N ALA A 173 -17.77 -1.91 -24.18
CA ALA A 173 -17.50 -3.30 -24.53
C ALA A 173 -16.30 -3.49 -25.49
N ALA A 174 -15.90 -2.43 -26.19
CA ALA A 174 -14.73 -2.43 -27.07
C ALA A 174 -13.39 -2.30 -26.31
N VAL A 175 -13.41 -1.79 -25.07
CA VAL A 175 -12.23 -1.73 -24.19
C VAL A 175 -12.00 -3.14 -23.62
N ASP A 176 -10.74 -3.56 -23.52
CA ASP A 176 -10.37 -4.81 -22.86
C ASP A 176 -10.93 -4.82 -21.43
N ALA A 177 -11.53 -5.94 -21.01
CA ALA A 177 -12.14 -6.06 -19.69
C ALA A 177 -11.14 -5.70 -18.56
N ALA A 178 -9.86 -6.06 -18.68
CA ALA A 178 -8.83 -5.73 -17.70
C ALA A 178 -8.51 -4.23 -17.62
N LEU A 179 -8.92 -3.46 -18.63
CA LEU A 179 -8.73 -2.02 -18.71
C LEU A 179 -10.03 -1.23 -18.49
N ARG A 180 -11.20 -1.87 -18.36
CA ARG A 180 -12.45 -1.10 -18.22
C ARG A 180 -12.50 -0.30 -16.93
N VAL A 181 -13.07 0.89 -16.96
CA VAL A 181 -13.37 1.65 -15.74
C VAL A 181 -14.75 2.26 -15.87
N ASP A 182 -15.62 2.01 -14.90
CA ASP A 182 -16.88 2.74 -14.81
C ASP A 182 -16.63 4.13 -14.20
N ILE A 183 -16.57 5.15 -15.06
CA ILE A 183 -16.33 6.53 -14.64
C ILE A 183 -17.48 7.06 -13.78
N ASN A 184 -18.70 6.52 -13.89
CA ASN A 184 -19.78 6.91 -12.98
C ASN A 184 -19.52 6.40 -11.56
N ASP A 185 -19.16 5.13 -11.40
CA ASP A 185 -18.81 4.55 -10.10
C ASP A 185 -17.63 5.30 -9.48
N LEU A 186 -16.59 5.60 -10.27
CA LEU A 186 -15.45 6.40 -9.81
C LEU A 186 -15.85 7.79 -9.31
N LEU A 187 -16.66 8.53 -10.07
CA LEU A 187 -17.11 9.85 -9.64
C LEU A 187 -18.05 9.78 -8.42
N GLU A 188 -18.97 8.82 -8.38
CA GLU A 188 -19.87 8.63 -7.24
C GLU A 188 -19.10 8.35 -5.95
N LYS A 189 -18.08 7.47 -6.03
CA LYS A 189 -17.20 7.17 -4.90
C LYS A 189 -16.30 8.34 -4.54
N ALA A 190 -15.74 9.04 -5.51
CA ALA A 190 -14.93 10.24 -5.25
C ALA A 190 -15.72 11.31 -4.50
N GLU A 191 -16.99 11.54 -4.87
CA GLU A 191 -17.89 12.44 -4.16
C GLU A 191 -18.20 11.98 -2.72
N GLN A 192 -18.39 10.67 -2.52
CA GLN A 192 -18.51 10.11 -1.17
C GLN A 192 -17.27 10.42 -0.32
N PHE A 193 -16.07 10.18 -0.84
CA PHE A 193 -14.81 10.41 -0.11
C PHE A 193 -14.55 11.90 0.11
N TYR A 194 -14.92 12.76 -0.84
CA TYR A 194 -14.88 14.21 -0.68
C TYR A 194 -15.77 14.65 0.47
N LYS A 195 -17.01 14.15 0.51
CA LYS A 195 -17.96 14.41 1.60
C LYS A 195 -17.39 14.00 2.95
N THR A 196 -16.78 12.82 3.06
CA THR A 196 -16.10 12.39 4.28
C THR A 196 -15.02 13.40 4.68
N ASN A 197 -14.11 13.76 3.78
CA ASN A 197 -12.98 14.64 4.10
C ASN A 197 -13.38 16.08 4.43
N ILE A 198 -14.41 16.61 3.78
CA ILE A 198 -14.87 17.99 3.97
C ILE A 198 -15.94 18.10 5.06
N GLU A 199 -17.02 17.32 4.98
CA GLU A 199 -18.16 17.49 5.88
C GLU A 199 -17.91 16.86 7.25
N LYS A 200 -17.23 15.71 7.31
CA LYS A 200 -16.98 14.97 8.55
C LYS A 200 -15.61 15.31 9.14
N LEU A 201 -14.54 15.19 8.35
CA LEU A 201 -13.15 15.29 8.85
C LEU A 201 -12.58 16.71 8.88
N LYS A 202 -13.21 17.67 8.19
CA LYS A 202 -12.88 19.10 8.20
C LYS A 202 -11.44 19.43 7.72
N PHE A 203 -10.94 18.73 6.71
CA PHE A 203 -9.60 18.97 6.15
C PHE A 203 -9.45 20.33 5.42
N ALA A 204 -10.56 20.94 4.98
CA ALA A 204 -10.55 22.29 4.41
C ALA A 204 -11.71 23.15 4.96
N GLU A 205 -11.57 24.47 4.86
CA GLU A 205 -12.58 25.46 5.23
C GLU A 205 -13.17 26.13 3.99
N LEU A 206 -14.34 25.65 3.56
CA LEU A 206 -15.03 26.14 2.36
C LEU A 206 -15.99 27.31 2.66
N GLY A 207 -16.35 28.05 1.62
CA GLY A 207 -17.30 29.17 1.63
C GLY A 207 -16.75 30.47 2.24
N GLN A 208 -15.45 30.52 2.53
CA GLN A 208 -14.79 31.65 3.20
C GLN A 208 -13.62 32.23 2.41
N GLY A 209 -13.34 31.72 1.21
CA GLY A 209 -12.17 32.11 0.41
C GLY A 209 -10.85 31.66 1.04
N LYS A 210 -10.89 30.61 1.86
CA LYS A 210 -9.73 30.06 2.60
C LYS A 210 -9.17 28.79 1.97
N SER A 211 -9.87 28.21 1.01
CA SER A 211 -9.45 27.02 0.29
C SER A 211 -9.48 27.25 -1.20
N TYR A 212 -8.51 26.70 -1.94
CA TYR A 212 -8.59 26.70 -3.40
C TYR A 212 -9.77 25.87 -3.91
N LEU A 213 -10.32 24.98 -3.08
CA LEU A 213 -11.54 24.23 -3.39
C LEU A 213 -12.80 25.12 -3.49
N ASP A 214 -12.75 26.37 -3.00
CA ASP A 214 -13.82 27.36 -3.26
C ASP A 214 -13.87 27.78 -4.74
N LYS A 215 -12.79 27.54 -5.49
CA LYS A 215 -12.62 27.95 -6.89
C LYS A 215 -12.47 26.76 -7.84
N TYR A 216 -11.70 25.75 -7.46
CA TYR A 216 -11.29 24.67 -8.33
C TYR A 216 -11.87 23.33 -7.90
N LYS A 217 -12.14 22.46 -8.88
CA LYS A 217 -12.42 21.04 -8.67
C LYS A 217 -11.11 20.25 -8.60
N MET A 218 -11.08 19.18 -7.83
CA MET A 218 -9.94 18.25 -7.83
C MET A 218 -9.88 17.47 -9.14
N GLU A 219 -8.69 16.97 -9.47
CA GLU A 219 -8.43 16.39 -10.79
C GLU A 219 -8.04 14.91 -10.67
N ILE A 220 -8.64 14.06 -11.51
CA ILE A 220 -8.34 12.64 -11.61
C ILE A 220 -7.86 12.33 -13.03
N TYR A 221 -6.71 11.69 -13.15
CA TYR A 221 -6.11 11.29 -14.42
C TYR A 221 -6.04 9.77 -14.51
N LEU A 222 -6.79 9.18 -15.46
CA LEU A 222 -6.86 7.75 -15.69
C LEU A 222 -5.89 7.32 -16.81
N LEU A 223 -4.87 6.55 -16.43
CA LEU A 223 -3.81 6.06 -17.32
C LEU A 223 -4.19 4.72 -17.96
N TYR A 224 -3.89 4.58 -19.25
CA TYR A 224 -4.17 3.37 -20.03
C TYR A 224 -3.05 2.34 -19.86
N GLN A 225 -3.07 1.63 -18.74
CA GLN A 225 -2.09 0.58 -18.43
C GLN A 225 -2.65 -0.48 -17.48
N THR A 226 -2.08 -1.68 -17.51
CA THR A 226 -2.45 -2.77 -16.59
C THR A 226 -1.58 -2.82 -15.33
N GLU A 227 -0.43 -2.15 -15.30
CA GLU A 227 0.44 -2.07 -14.12
C GLU A 227 -0.22 -1.24 -13.03
N TRP A 228 -0.25 -1.78 -11.80
CA TRP A 228 -0.92 -1.17 -10.65
C TRP A 228 -0.44 0.26 -10.44
N LEU A 229 -1.39 1.20 -10.39
CA LEU A 229 -1.14 2.59 -10.10
C LEU A 229 -2.35 3.21 -9.39
N ALA A 230 -2.08 3.77 -8.23
CA ALA A 230 -2.93 4.72 -7.54
C ALA A 230 -1.99 5.67 -6.78
N THR A 231 -2.15 6.97 -6.98
CA THR A 231 -1.33 7.98 -6.31
C THR A 231 -2.13 9.24 -6.12
N GLY A 232 -2.29 9.69 -4.88
CA GLY A 232 -2.89 10.96 -4.51
C GLY A 232 -1.82 11.99 -4.11
N SER A 233 -1.96 13.21 -4.60
CA SER A 233 -1.10 14.34 -4.26
C SER A 233 -1.76 15.63 -4.75
N GLY A 234 -1.05 16.48 -5.48
CA GLY A 234 -1.62 17.64 -6.15
C GLY A 234 -0.64 18.38 -7.03
N TYR A 235 -1.14 19.44 -7.65
CA TYR A 235 -0.41 20.28 -8.60
C TYR A 235 -0.09 21.65 -8.01
N ASP A 236 1.15 22.09 -8.24
CA ASP A 236 1.61 23.47 -8.13
C ASP A 236 1.26 24.17 -6.79
N ASN A 237 1.16 23.39 -5.72
CA ASN A 237 0.67 23.82 -4.41
C ASN A 237 -0.66 24.59 -4.47
N THR A 238 -1.54 24.20 -5.39
CA THR A 238 -2.82 24.84 -5.65
C THR A 238 -3.98 23.87 -5.46
N ILE A 239 -3.92 22.70 -6.11
CA ILE A 239 -5.07 21.79 -6.17
C ILE A 239 -4.67 20.34 -5.91
N GLY A 240 -5.45 19.63 -5.10
CA GLY A 240 -5.33 18.18 -4.92
C GLY A 240 -5.68 17.42 -6.20
N ALA A 241 -4.94 16.36 -6.49
CA ALA A 241 -5.11 15.53 -7.68
C ALA A 241 -4.81 14.05 -7.40
N LEU A 242 -5.23 13.21 -8.34
CA LEU A 242 -5.14 11.76 -8.30
C LEU A 242 -4.73 11.19 -9.67
N TRP A 243 -3.83 10.21 -9.68
CA TRP A 243 -3.48 9.44 -10.89
C TRP A 243 -3.76 7.96 -10.63
N VAL A 244 -4.56 7.35 -11.51
CA VAL A 244 -5.07 5.99 -11.34
C VAL A 244 -5.00 5.18 -12.62
N ASN A 245 -5.07 3.87 -12.50
CA ASN A 245 -5.28 2.96 -13.61
C ASN A 245 -6.45 1.99 -13.31
N PRO A 246 -6.89 1.19 -14.30
CA PRO A 246 -8.04 0.30 -14.15
C PRO A 246 -7.96 -0.69 -12.98
N SER A 247 -6.77 -1.22 -12.65
CA SER A 247 -6.63 -2.21 -11.57
C SER A 247 -7.00 -1.70 -10.18
N THR A 248 -7.06 -0.38 -9.98
CA THR A 248 -7.43 0.25 -8.70
C THR A 248 -8.87 0.77 -8.68
N CYS A 249 -9.58 0.65 -9.81
CA CYS A 249 -10.94 1.17 -10.02
C CYS A 249 -11.96 0.06 -10.36
N GLN A 250 -11.65 -1.22 -10.12
CA GLN A 250 -12.51 -2.37 -10.44
C GLN A 250 -12.75 -3.31 -9.24
N PRO A 251 -13.69 -3.00 -8.32
CA PRO A 251 -14.42 -1.74 -8.21
C PRO A 251 -13.60 -0.67 -7.47
N VAL A 252 -14.11 0.55 -7.44
CA VAL A 252 -13.51 1.63 -6.64
C VAL A 252 -13.73 1.35 -5.15
N GLY A 253 -12.63 1.26 -4.40
CA GLY A 253 -12.61 0.81 -3.01
C GLY A 253 -11.75 1.69 -2.08
N SER A 254 -11.29 1.10 -0.97
CA SER A 254 -10.48 1.76 0.06
C SER A 254 -9.16 2.33 -0.48
N THR A 255 -8.56 1.72 -1.52
CA THR A 255 -7.38 2.28 -2.19
C THR A 255 -7.63 3.66 -2.76
N ILE A 256 -8.74 3.88 -3.47
CA ILE A 256 -9.05 5.21 -4.02
C ILE A 256 -9.43 6.19 -2.89
N ALA A 257 -10.10 5.71 -1.84
CA ALA A 257 -10.38 6.54 -0.67
C ALA A 257 -9.08 7.00 0.03
N HIS A 258 -8.07 6.13 0.12
CA HIS A 258 -6.75 6.44 0.64
C HIS A 258 -6.07 7.53 -0.19
N GLU A 259 -6.01 7.35 -1.51
CA GLU A 259 -5.36 8.34 -2.37
C GLU A 259 -6.09 9.69 -2.40
N ILE A 260 -7.43 9.70 -2.40
CA ILE A 260 -8.18 10.95 -2.25
C ILE A 260 -7.87 11.60 -0.88
N GLY A 261 -7.66 10.78 0.15
CA GLY A 261 -7.13 11.23 1.43
C GLY A 261 -5.83 12.05 1.29
N HIS A 262 -4.86 11.55 0.51
CA HIS A 262 -3.64 12.30 0.18
C HIS A 262 -3.91 13.60 -0.59
N SER A 263 -4.88 13.62 -1.50
CA SER A 263 -5.25 14.86 -2.19
C SER A 263 -5.72 15.95 -1.22
N PHE A 264 -6.46 15.59 -0.16
CA PHE A 264 -6.85 16.53 0.90
C PHE A 264 -5.70 16.91 1.82
N GLN A 265 -4.81 15.98 2.15
CA GLN A 265 -3.58 16.27 2.89
C GLN A 265 -2.70 17.29 2.14
N TYR A 266 -2.56 17.13 0.82
CA TYR A 266 -1.90 18.08 -0.05
C TYR A 266 -2.61 19.44 -0.05
N GLN A 267 -3.95 19.42 -0.12
CA GLN A 267 -4.77 20.63 -0.14
C GLN A 267 -4.58 21.49 1.12
N VAL A 268 -4.35 20.89 2.29
CA VAL A 268 -4.05 21.64 3.52
C VAL A 268 -2.90 22.61 3.34
N TYR A 269 -1.79 22.17 2.73
CA TYR A 269 -0.64 23.05 2.49
C TYR A 269 -0.96 24.16 1.46
N CYS A 270 -1.70 23.82 0.41
CA CYS A 270 -2.14 24.78 -0.61
C CYS A 270 -2.98 25.89 0.01
N ASP A 271 -3.91 25.51 0.88
CA ASP A 271 -4.81 26.42 1.56
C ASP A 271 -4.06 27.32 2.55
N LYS A 272 -3.00 26.82 3.20
CA LYS A 272 -2.14 27.63 4.07
C LYS A 272 -1.40 28.71 3.28
N ILE A 273 -0.91 28.39 2.08
CA ILE A 273 -0.32 29.40 1.17
C ILE A 273 -1.37 30.44 0.77
N LEU A 274 -2.57 29.99 0.38
CA LEU A 274 -3.68 30.89 0.04
C LEU A 274 -4.04 31.83 1.19
N GLN A 275 -3.93 31.36 2.43
CA GLN A 275 -4.17 32.12 3.66
C GLN A 275 -3.00 33.03 4.05
N GLY A 276 -1.91 33.04 3.29
CA GLY A 276 -0.78 33.96 3.46
C GLY A 276 0.46 33.37 4.13
N GLU A 277 0.49 32.07 4.42
CA GLU A 277 1.72 31.40 4.89
C GLU A 277 2.77 31.33 3.75
N PRO A 278 4.08 31.36 4.08
CA PRO A 278 5.12 31.19 3.08
C PRO A 278 5.04 29.83 2.36
N ASN A 279 5.36 29.82 1.07
CA ASN A 279 5.56 28.57 0.34
C ASN A 279 6.97 28.01 0.65
N ASP A 280 7.15 27.48 1.86
CA ASP A 280 8.44 26.97 2.39
C ASP A 280 8.37 25.53 2.95
N PHE A 281 7.26 24.84 2.68
CA PHE A 281 6.97 23.47 3.08
C PHE A 281 6.89 23.23 4.60
N LYS A 282 6.62 24.26 5.42
CA LYS A 282 6.55 24.12 6.89
C LYS A 282 5.16 23.88 7.49
N HIS A 283 4.17 23.61 6.66
CA HIS A 283 2.79 23.33 7.07
C HIS A 283 2.25 22.08 6.37
N GLY A 284 1.16 21.53 6.90
CA GLY A 284 0.50 20.34 6.34
C GLY A 284 1.42 19.13 6.25
N PHE A 285 2.37 19.00 7.19
CA PHE A 285 3.35 17.91 7.22
C PHE A 285 4.10 17.70 5.89
N ARG A 286 4.30 18.75 5.08
CA ARG A 286 5.09 18.71 3.83
C ARG A 286 6.61 18.74 4.08
N TYR A 287 7.03 18.29 5.26
CA TYR A 287 8.39 18.32 5.77
C TYR A 287 8.72 17.01 6.50
N GLY A 288 9.99 16.63 6.47
CA GLY A 288 10.53 15.56 7.33
C GLY A 288 11.16 16.12 8.61
N TYR A 289 11.55 15.22 9.50
CA TYR A 289 12.16 15.56 10.79
C TYR A 289 13.69 15.56 10.71
N GLU A 290 14.35 16.16 11.69
CA GLU A 290 15.81 16.14 11.79
C GLU A 290 16.35 14.70 11.73
N GLY A 291 17.21 14.42 10.75
CA GLY A 291 17.78 13.09 10.50
C GLY A 291 17.03 12.24 9.47
N SER A 292 15.86 12.69 9.00
CA SER A 292 15.08 11.93 8.01
C SER A 292 15.67 12.04 6.60
N ASN A 293 15.54 10.99 5.79
CA ASN A 293 15.88 10.95 4.37
C ASN A 293 14.80 11.59 3.46
N GLY A 294 14.02 12.54 4.01
CA GLY A 294 12.80 13.07 3.40
C GLY A 294 11.54 12.28 3.82
N GLY A 295 10.37 12.86 3.54
CA GLY A 295 9.09 12.24 3.84
C GLY A 295 8.61 12.37 5.29
N ASN A 296 7.39 11.92 5.52
CA ASN A 296 6.70 11.93 6.81
C ASN A 296 5.72 10.75 6.86
N GLY A 297 5.95 9.80 7.77
CA GLY A 297 5.13 8.58 7.87
C GLY A 297 3.64 8.86 8.16
N PHE A 298 3.32 10.03 8.72
CA PHE A 298 1.95 10.41 9.06
C PHE A 298 1.06 10.59 7.83
N TRP A 299 1.62 10.89 6.64
CA TRP A 299 0.84 10.96 5.38
C TRP A 299 0.10 9.65 5.13
N GLU A 300 0.83 8.53 5.14
CA GLU A 300 0.29 7.19 4.90
C GLU A 300 -0.66 6.76 6.02
N GLN A 301 -0.29 7.05 7.27
CA GLN A 301 -1.09 6.67 8.43
C GLN A 301 -2.45 7.36 8.41
N CYS A 302 -2.44 8.66 8.10
CA CYS A 302 -3.66 9.46 8.02
C CYS A 302 -4.50 9.06 6.80
N ALA A 303 -3.89 8.78 5.64
CA ALA A 303 -4.63 8.37 4.45
C ALA A 303 -5.33 7.01 4.67
N GLN A 304 -4.67 6.07 5.38
CA GLN A 304 -5.34 4.83 5.80
C GLN A 304 -6.42 5.05 6.84
N TRP A 305 -6.21 5.93 7.80
CA TRP A 305 -7.28 6.28 8.73
C TRP A 305 -8.48 6.93 8.04
N GLN A 306 -8.24 7.80 7.05
CA GLN A 306 -9.27 8.45 6.23
C GLN A 306 -10.05 7.40 5.41
N SER A 307 -9.37 6.45 4.77
CA SER A 307 -10.02 5.41 3.96
C SER A 307 -10.95 4.53 4.80
N TYR A 308 -10.56 4.16 6.02
CA TYR A 308 -11.39 3.37 6.93
C TYR A 308 -12.54 4.13 7.58
N GLN A 309 -12.69 5.45 7.33
CA GLN A 309 -13.92 6.16 7.68
C GLN A 309 -15.09 5.73 6.78
N ASP A 310 -14.79 5.31 5.55
CA ASP A 310 -15.75 4.79 4.56
C ASP A 310 -15.75 3.26 4.50
N TYR A 311 -14.65 2.61 4.88
CA TYR A 311 -14.47 1.14 4.87
C TYR A 311 -14.05 0.56 6.24
N PRO A 312 -14.81 0.80 7.33
CA PRO A 312 -14.40 0.40 8.68
C PRO A 312 -14.31 -1.13 8.87
N GLU A 313 -14.99 -1.92 8.05
CA GLU A 313 -14.88 -3.40 8.06
C GLU A 313 -13.47 -3.90 7.69
N GLN A 314 -12.68 -3.06 7.02
CA GLN A 314 -11.31 -3.40 6.65
C GLN A 314 -10.31 -3.10 7.76
N LEU A 315 -10.69 -2.49 8.89
CA LEU A 315 -9.78 -2.14 9.99
C LEU A 315 -8.87 -3.30 10.42
N PHE A 316 -9.38 -4.52 10.43
CA PHE A 316 -8.61 -5.69 10.86
C PHE A 316 -8.42 -6.75 9.77
N ALA A 317 -9.34 -6.84 8.81
CA ALA A 317 -9.37 -7.90 7.80
C ALA A 317 -8.41 -7.63 6.62
N ASN A 318 -7.16 -7.28 6.93
CA ASN A 318 -6.10 -7.06 5.93
C ASN A 318 -4.70 -7.29 6.54
N TYR A 319 -3.68 -7.32 5.68
CA TYR A 319 -2.30 -7.61 6.08
C TYR A 319 -1.63 -6.53 6.95
N HIS A 320 -2.14 -5.29 6.95
CA HIS A 320 -1.64 -4.22 7.81
C HIS A 320 -1.83 -4.54 9.29
N PHE A 321 -2.80 -5.39 9.67
CA PHE A 321 -2.92 -5.81 11.05
C PHE A 321 -1.72 -6.63 11.52
N ASP A 322 -1.18 -7.51 10.67
CA ASP A 322 0.04 -8.26 10.97
C ASP A 322 1.26 -7.33 11.05
N VAL A 323 1.35 -6.35 10.15
CA VAL A 323 2.38 -5.29 10.20
C VAL A 323 2.28 -4.49 11.51
N TRP A 324 1.07 -4.16 11.96
CA TRP A 324 0.82 -3.48 13.23
C TRP A 324 1.32 -4.33 14.40
N LEU A 325 0.94 -5.61 14.48
CA LEU A 325 1.36 -6.49 15.57
C LEU A 325 2.89 -6.62 15.64
N ALA A 326 3.55 -6.69 14.48
CA ALA A 326 5.01 -6.75 14.38
C ALA A 326 5.70 -5.45 14.83
N ASN A 327 5.04 -4.29 14.77
CA ASN A 327 5.69 -2.98 14.93
C ASN A 327 5.07 -2.07 16.01
N CYS A 328 4.00 -2.45 16.70
CA CYS A 328 3.31 -1.59 17.69
C CYS A 328 4.19 -1.16 18.89
N HIS A 329 5.33 -1.83 19.09
CA HIS A 329 6.34 -1.45 20.07
C HIS A 329 7.22 -0.27 19.60
N ARG A 330 7.18 0.09 18.31
CA ARG A 330 7.93 1.21 17.74
C ARG A 330 7.19 2.54 17.91
N HIS A 331 7.88 3.63 17.57
CA HIS A 331 7.30 4.96 17.59
C HIS A 331 6.05 5.07 16.71
N PHE A 332 5.03 5.82 17.13
CA PHE A 332 3.76 5.97 16.41
C PHE A 332 3.94 6.25 14.90
N GLU A 333 4.88 7.15 14.55
CA GLU A 333 5.21 7.52 13.16
C GLU A 333 6.34 6.71 12.51
N HIS A 334 6.73 5.57 13.07
CA HIS A 334 7.82 4.76 12.52
C HIS A 334 7.51 4.26 11.10
N GLU A 335 8.48 4.37 10.20
CA GLU A 335 8.36 4.14 8.76
C GLU A 335 7.79 2.76 8.41
N TRP A 336 8.22 1.70 9.09
CA TRP A 336 7.80 0.32 8.81
C TRP A 336 6.35 0.00 9.14
N MET A 337 5.63 0.88 9.84
CA MET A 337 4.20 0.73 10.08
C MET A 337 3.39 1.92 9.59
N ARG A 338 3.92 2.70 8.64
CA ARG A 338 3.25 3.87 8.05
C ARG A 338 1.85 3.57 7.49
N TYR A 339 1.58 2.37 6.98
CA TYR A 339 0.24 1.98 6.54
C TYR A 339 -0.61 1.26 7.60
N ALA A 340 -0.03 0.95 8.76
CA ALA A 340 -0.63 0.09 9.79
C ALA A 340 -0.92 0.80 11.12
N SER A 341 -0.29 1.96 11.36
CA SER A 341 -0.39 2.74 12.60
C SER A 341 -1.51 3.80 12.57
N TYR A 342 -2.72 3.43 12.12
CA TYR A 342 -3.88 4.36 12.06
C TYR A 342 -4.70 4.40 13.36
N TRP A 343 -4.33 3.63 14.38
CA TRP A 343 -5.14 3.41 15.59
C TRP A 343 -5.20 4.60 16.55
N LEU A 344 -4.08 5.31 16.77
CA LEU A 344 -4.03 6.44 17.71
C LEU A 344 -4.94 7.60 17.26
N GLN A 345 -5.16 7.74 15.96
CA GLN A 345 -6.08 8.74 15.39
C GLN A 345 -7.53 8.49 15.80
N TYR A 346 -7.96 7.23 15.91
CA TYR A 346 -9.27 6.88 16.48
C TYR A 346 -9.37 7.24 17.98
N TYR A 347 -8.29 7.09 18.74
CA TYR A 347 -8.26 7.49 20.14
C TYR A 347 -8.37 9.02 20.29
N TRP A 348 -7.62 9.78 19.50
CA TRP A 348 -7.71 11.25 19.47
C TRP A 348 -9.12 11.72 19.12
N THR A 349 -9.75 11.12 18.11
CA THR A 349 -11.10 11.49 17.71
C THR A 349 -12.16 11.10 18.73
N GLN A 350 -12.00 10.00 19.46
CA GLN A 350 -12.86 9.67 20.59
C GLN A 350 -12.76 10.72 21.71
N LYS A 351 -11.58 11.30 21.95
CA LYS A 351 -11.36 12.31 23.00
C LYS A 351 -11.85 13.70 22.62
N HIS A 352 -11.62 14.11 21.37
CA HIS A 352 -11.74 15.52 20.97
C HIS A 352 -12.68 15.78 19.79
N GLY A 353 -13.33 14.74 19.26
CA GLY A 353 -14.23 14.87 18.11
C GLY A 353 -13.60 14.38 16.80
N ILE A 354 -14.44 14.03 15.84
CA ILE A 354 -14.02 13.42 14.57
C ILE A 354 -13.13 14.34 13.70
N GLU A 355 -13.27 15.64 13.88
CA GLU A 355 -12.51 16.71 13.22
C GLU A 355 -11.06 16.83 13.73
N THR A 356 -10.71 16.19 14.84
CA THR A 356 -9.43 16.37 15.54
C THR A 356 -8.23 16.15 14.63
N VAL A 357 -8.27 15.12 13.78
CA VAL A 357 -7.18 14.81 12.86
C VAL A 357 -7.04 15.90 11.79
N GLY A 358 -8.15 16.37 11.20
CA GLY A 358 -8.13 17.49 10.26
C GLY A 358 -7.57 18.77 10.90
N GLU A 359 -7.87 19.04 12.17
CA GLU A 359 -7.30 20.16 12.92
C GLU A 359 -5.79 20.00 13.16
N ILE A 360 -5.29 18.79 13.46
CA ILE A 360 -3.85 18.51 13.56
C ILE A 360 -3.15 18.84 12.23
N TRP A 361 -3.71 18.41 11.10
CA TRP A 361 -3.17 18.75 9.78
C TRP A 361 -3.15 20.24 9.51
N LYS A 362 -4.30 20.91 9.61
CA LYS A 362 -4.43 22.35 9.33
C LYS A 362 -3.57 23.23 10.23
N ARG A 363 -3.32 22.79 11.47
CA ARG A 363 -2.57 23.55 12.47
C ARG A 363 -1.14 23.04 12.70
N SER A 364 -0.65 22.13 11.86
CA SER A 364 0.74 21.66 11.89
C SER A 364 1.75 22.78 11.59
N ALA A 365 2.91 22.67 12.21
CA ALA A 365 4.02 23.61 12.01
C ALA A 365 5.36 22.89 12.20
N SER A 366 6.26 23.00 11.23
CA SER A 366 7.61 22.45 11.35
C SER A 366 8.36 23.05 12.55
N PRO A 367 9.10 22.25 13.35
CA PRO A 367 9.46 20.85 13.13
C PRO A 367 8.57 19.83 13.87
N GLU A 368 7.33 20.18 14.25
CA GLU A 368 6.44 19.28 14.98
C GLU A 368 6.00 18.09 14.11
N ASP A 369 6.00 16.90 14.70
CA ASP A 369 5.27 15.74 14.18
C ASP A 369 3.79 15.77 14.63
N ALA A 370 3.00 14.75 14.31
CA ALA A 370 1.58 14.73 14.66
C ALA A 370 1.36 14.69 16.18
N ILE A 371 2.21 13.96 16.91
CA ILE A 371 2.20 13.92 18.38
C ILE A 371 2.52 15.29 18.97
N GLY A 372 3.54 15.98 18.46
CA GLY A 372 3.93 17.32 18.88
C GLY A 372 2.82 18.34 18.62
N THR A 373 2.21 18.28 17.44
CA THR A 373 1.06 19.12 17.09
C THR A 373 -0.12 18.83 18.01
N TYR A 374 -0.49 17.56 18.21
CA TYR A 374 -1.55 17.15 19.13
C TYR A 374 -1.27 17.61 20.56
N MET A 375 -0.04 17.42 21.04
CA MET A 375 0.39 17.82 22.38
C MET A 375 0.23 19.33 22.58
N ARG A 376 0.60 20.14 21.58
CA ARG A 376 0.41 21.60 21.62
C ARG A 376 -1.06 22.00 21.65
N LEU A 377 -1.90 21.32 20.87
CA LEU A 377 -3.31 21.67 20.71
C LEU A 377 -4.20 21.21 21.88
N TYR A 378 -3.98 19.99 22.37
CA TYR A 378 -4.92 19.30 23.26
C TYR A 378 -4.33 18.97 24.64
N CYS A 379 -3.00 18.91 24.78
CA CYS A 379 -2.33 18.60 26.04
C CYS A 379 -1.68 19.84 26.70
N GLY A 380 -2.05 21.05 26.30
CA GLY A 380 -1.46 22.29 26.82
C GLY A 380 0.06 22.40 26.57
N ASN A 381 0.54 21.75 25.51
CA ASN A 381 1.95 21.59 25.20
C ASN A 381 2.76 20.90 26.33
N GLN A 382 2.12 20.04 27.14
CA GLN A 382 2.75 19.33 28.26
C GLN A 382 2.98 17.86 27.92
N TRP A 383 4.24 17.46 27.88
CA TRP A 383 4.62 16.07 27.62
C TRP A 383 4.08 15.09 28.67
N GLU A 384 3.95 15.50 29.93
CA GLU A 384 3.35 14.63 30.96
C GLU A 384 1.86 14.34 30.75
N ALA A 385 1.11 15.34 30.24
CA ALA A 385 -0.28 15.11 29.86
C ALA A 385 -0.35 14.15 28.67
N MET A 386 0.52 14.33 27.67
CA MET A 386 0.58 13.45 26.51
C MET A 386 0.97 12.00 26.88
N LYS A 387 1.94 11.79 27.78
CA LYS A 387 2.29 10.44 28.27
C LYS A 387 1.14 9.76 29.00
N THR A 388 0.32 10.52 29.71
CA THR A 388 -0.86 9.99 30.39
C THR A 388 -1.90 9.49 29.38
N GLU A 389 -2.12 10.25 28.30
CA GLU A 389 -3.03 9.85 27.22
C GLU A 389 -2.49 8.69 26.38
N LEU A 390 -1.20 8.70 26.04
CA LEU A 390 -0.55 7.57 25.36
C LEU A 390 -0.63 6.29 26.19
N TYR A 391 -0.56 6.38 27.51
CA TYR A 391 -0.76 5.21 28.38
C TYR A 391 -2.22 4.73 28.38
N ASP A 392 -3.21 5.62 28.52
CA ASP A 392 -4.63 5.27 28.42
C ASP A 392 -4.94 4.64 27.04
N TYR A 393 -4.35 5.15 25.98
CA TYR A 393 -4.38 4.54 24.65
C TYR A 393 -3.78 3.13 24.65
N ALA A 394 -2.55 2.95 25.14
CA ALA A 394 -1.87 1.65 25.14
C ALA A 394 -2.65 0.57 25.92
N VAL A 395 -3.19 0.89 27.10
CA VAL A 395 -3.99 -0.07 27.88
C VAL A 395 -5.32 -0.41 27.22
N ARG A 396 -5.93 0.53 26.48
CA ARG A 396 -7.12 0.26 25.67
C ARG A 396 -6.79 -0.66 24.50
N MET A 397 -5.68 -0.42 23.81
CA MET A 397 -5.25 -1.20 22.65
C MET A 397 -4.95 -2.67 22.98
N ALA A 398 -4.63 -3.00 24.24
CA ALA A 398 -4.51 -4.41 24.68
C ALA A 398 -5.75 -5.26 24.35
N THR A 399 -6.92 -4.63 24.23
CA THR A 399 -8.19 -5.27 23.84
C THR A 399 -8.96 -4.46 22.79
N PHE A 400 -8.29 -3.56 22.09
CA PHE A 400 -8.88 -2.63 21.12
C PHE A 400 -10.11 -1.85 21.67
N ASP A 401 -10.02 -1.40 22.92
CA ASP A 401 -11.10 -0.71 23.65
C ASP A 401 -11.23 0.79 23.30
N ILE A 402 -11.48 1.06 22.02
CA ILE A 402 -11.77 2.38 21.46
C ILE A 402 -13.10 2.26 20.71
N ASP A 403 -14.05 3.16 20.91
CA ASP A 403 -15.47 2.96 20.59
C ASP A 403 -15.76 2.51 19.16
N VAL A 404 -15.12 3.11 18.15
CA VAL A 404 -15.29 2.68 16.74
C VAL A 404 -14.60 1.34 16.49
N ILE A 405 -13.34 1.21 16.93
CA ILE A 405 -12.51 0.04 16.69
C ILE A 405 -13.09 -1.21 17.39
N ARG A 406 -13.63 -1.05 18.60
CA ARG A 406 -14.17 -2.12 19.44
C ARG A 406 -15.23 -2.95 18.71
N ASN A 407 -16.02 -2.32 17.83
CA ASN A 407 -17.08 -2.98 17.06
C ASN A 407 -16.55 -3.98 16.02
N TYR A 408 -15.26 -3.89 15.65
CA TYR A 408 -14.62 -4.72 14.64
C TYR A 408 -13.54 -5.64 15.21
N ALA A 409 -13.29 -5.59 16.52
CA ALA A 409 -12.17 -6.29 17.16
C ALA A 409 -12.43 -7.78 17.47
N ASP A 410 -13.64 -8.29 17.21
CA ASP A 410 -13.97 -9.70 17.45
C ASP A 410 -13.09 -10.62 16.59
N GLY A 411 -12.54 -11.67 17.19
CA GLY A 411 -11.53 -12.54 16.56
C GLY A 411 -10.09 -11.98 16.53
N TYR A 412 -9.87 -10.71 16.86
CA TYR A 412 -8.55 -10.05 16.83
C TYR A 412 -7.93 -9.78 18.22
N ILE A 413 -8.69 -9.97 19.30
CA ILE A 413 -8.19 -9.84 20.68
C ILE A 413 -7.24 -10.99 21.03
N GLY A 414 -6.15 -10.68 21.75
CA GLY A 414 -5.17 -11.67 22.20
C GLY A 414 -4.14 -12.07 21.14
N LYS A 415 -4.00 -11.27 20.08
CA LYS A 415 -3.03 -11.49 18.98
C LYS A 415 -1.67 -10.84 19.20
N TYR A 416 -1.54 -9.95 20.20
CA TYR A 416 -0.24 -9.37 20.56
C TYR A 416 0.72 -10.44 21.08
N SER A 417 1.98 -10.36 20.66
CA SER A 417 3.05 -11.23 21.11
C SER A 417 4.27 -10.40 21.48
N THR A 418 4.45 -10.13 22.78
CA THR A 418 5.67 -9.47 23.28
C THR A 418 6.72 -10.54 23.52
N LYS A 419 7.86 -10.44 22.82
CA LYS A 419 8.94 -11.40 23.00
C LYS A 419 9.77 -11.06 24.25
N LEU A 420 9.91 -12.04 25.15
CA LEU A 420 10.62 -11.92 26.41
C LEU A 420 11.54 -13.13 26.60
N TYR A 421 12.70 -12.91 27.21
CA TYR A 421 13.68 -13.95 27.54
C TYR A 421 13.80 -14.12 29.04
N GLN A 422 13.69 -15.36 29.52
CA GLN A 422 13.92 -15.66 30.92
C GLN A 422 15.40 -15.46 31.26
N ILE A 423 15.66 -14.77 32.35
CA ILE A 423 16.99 -14.52 32.90
C ILE A 423 17.02 -14.94 34.38
N GLU A 424 18.14 -14.69 35.06
CA GLU A 424 18.33 -15.02 36.47
C GLU A 424 17.24 -14.43 37.37
N ASP A 425 17.06 -15.03 38.56
CA ASP A 425 16.06 -14.63 39.56
C ASP A 425 14.59 -14.66 39.11
N ASN A 426 14.29 -15.44 38.05
CA ASN A 426 12.97 -15.55 37.42
C ASN A 426 12.45 -14.23 36.82
N TYR A 427 13.36 -13.35 36.40
CA TYR A 427 12.98 -12.21 35.57
C TYR A 427 12.82 -12.63 34.12
N TYR A 428 11.99 -11.89 33.41
CA TYR A 428 11.85 -11.89 31.97
C TYR A 428 12.33 -10.53 31.45
N GLN A 429 13.36 -10.53 30.61
CA GLN A 429 13.88 -9.33 29.97
C GLN A 429 13.28 -9.20 28.56
N VAL A 430 12.89 -7.99 28.16
CA VAL A 430 12.30 -7.74 26.83
C VAL A 430 13.28 -8.03 25.70
N ALA A 431 12.86 -8.67 24.62
CA ALA A 431 13.73 -8.89 23.47
C ALA A 431 14.10 -7.57 22.77
N TYR A 432 15.22 -7.54 22.06
CA TYR A 432 15.58 -6.42 21.17
C TYR A 432 14.44 -6.10 20.18
N ALA A 433 13.94 -7.13 19.49
CA ALA A 433 12.86 -7.04 18.50
C ALA A 433 11.45 -6.74 19.08
N SER A 434 11.34 -6.50 20.38
CA SER A 434 10.10 -6.07 21.03
C SER A 434 10.32 -4.91 21.99
N CYS A 435 11.53 -4.35 22.05
CA CYS A 435 11.87 -3.29 22.99
C CYS A 435 11.10 -2.02 22.61
N PRO A 436 10.29 -1.45 23.51
CA PRO A 436 9.44 -0.33 23.16
C PRO A 436 10.28 0.92 22.88
N GLY A 437 10.03 1.56 21.74
CA GLY A 437 10.51 2.89 21.43
C GLY A 437 9.63 3.97 22.06
N SER A 438 10.00 5.24 21.84
CA SER A 438 9.20 6.38 22.31
C SER A 438 7.79 6.29 21.75
N THR A 439 6.75 6.38 22.58
CA THR A 439 5.31 6.22 22.23
C THR A 439 4.85 4.80 21.87
N GLY A 440 5.77 3.87 21.63
CA GLY A 440 5.46 2.46 21.36
C GLY A 440 5.24 1.65 22.63
N PHE A 441 4.49 0.55 22.53
CA PHE A 441 4.11 -0.24 23.70
C PHE A 441 4.14 -1.75 23.48
N ASN A 442 4.21 -2.48 24.58
CA ASN A 442 4.07 -3.92 24.64
C ASN A 442 2.77 -4.30 25.34
N VAL A 443 2.17 -5.41 24.90
CA VAL A 443 1.05 -6.08 25.56
C VAL A 443 1.52 -7.49 25.91
N ILE A 444 1.70 -7.76 27.19
CA ILE A 444 2.18 -9.05 27.72
C ILE A 444 0.97 -9.81 28.23
N ALA A 445 0.59 -10.91 27.57
CA ALA A 445 -0.49 -11.78 28.02
C ALA A 445 -0.04 -12.62 29.22
N LEU A 446 -0.90 -12.72 30.23
CA LEU A 446 -0.66 -13.46 31.47
C LEU A 446 -1.72 -14.55 31.66
N ASN A 447 -1.37 -15.58 32.41
CA ASN A 447 -2.37 -16.52 32.94
C ASN A 447 -3.37 -15.78 33.82
N VAL A 448 -4.61 -16.28 33.88
CA VAL A 448 -5.68 -15.74 34.72
C VAL A 448 -5.83 -16.61 35.97
N PRO A 449 -5.36 -16.17 37.16
CA PRO A 449 -5.62 -16.87 38.42
C PRO A 449 -7.09 -16.80 38.84
N GLU A 450 -7.44 -17.51 39.91
CA GLU A 450 -8.78 -17.41 40.50
C GLU A 450 -9.10 -15.96 40.92
N ALA A 451 -10.37 -15.58 40.74
CA ALA A 451 -10.85 -14.26 41.14
C ALA A 451 -10.54 -13.97 42.63
N GLY A 452 -10.13 -12.75 42.93
CA GLY A 452 -9.70 -12.34 44.27
C GLY A 452 -8.25 -12.67 44.61
N THR A 453 -7.53 -13.42 43.78
CA THR A 453 -6.07 -13.63 43.94
C THR A 453 -5.33 -12.29 43.81
N ALA A 454 -4.44 -12.00 44.75
CA ALA A 454 -3.50 -10.89 44.64
C ALA A 454 -2.27 -11.33 43.84
N ILE A 455 -1.97 -10.60 42.77
CA ILE A 455 -0.78 -10.82 41.95
C ILE A 455 0.13 -9.60 42.00
N THR A 456 1.41 -9.82 41.71
CA THR A 456 2.42 -8.76 41.71
C THR A 456 3.34 -8.86 40.50
N VAL A 457 3.66 -7.71 39.90
CA VAL A 457 4.75 -7.56 38.92
C VAL A 457 5.86 -6.72 39.55
N ASN A 458 7.05 -7.28 39.65
CA ASN A 458 8.27 -6.52 39.90
C ASN A 458 8.79 -6.00 38.57
N PHE A 459 8.77 -4.68 38.39
CA PHE A 459 9.23 -4.00 37.18
C PHE A 459 10.58 -3.34 37.44
N GLU A 460 11.52 -3.50 36.51
CA GLU A 460 12.80 -2.80 36.50
C GLU A 460 13.12 -2.33 35.07
N GLY A 461 13.15 -1.01 34.88
CA GLY A 461 13.64 -0.38 33.67
C GLY A 461 15.16 -0.48 33.59
N LEU A 462 15.67 -0.83 32.41
CA LEU A 462 17.08 -0.96 32.12
C LEU A 462 17.56 0.30 31.40
N ALA A 463 18.85 0.64 31.53
CA ALA A 463 19.41 1.77 30.79
C ALA A 463 19.48 1.44 29.28
N PRO A 464 19.26 2.41 28.37
CA PRO A 464 19.64 2.27 26.96
C PRO A 464 21.10 1.81 26.85
N GLY A 465 21.40 0.94 25.87
CA GLY A 465 22.73 0.33 25.74
C GLY A 465 23.02 -0.84 26.69
N SER A 466 22.06 -1.28 27.53
CA SER A 466 22.22 -2.47 28.37
C SER A 466 22.41 -3.73 27.52
N ALA A 467 23.07 -4.75 28.08
CA ALA A 467 23.24 -6.04 27.45
C ALA A 467 21.88 -6.73 27.22
N LEU A 468 21.74 -7.41 26.09
CA LEU A 468 20.60 -8.28 25.82
C LEU A 468 20.67 -9.53 26.69
N ALA A 469 19.54 -10.24 26.81
CA ALA A 469 19.53 -11.58 27.38
C ALA A 469 20.42 -12.51 26.53
N ILE A 470 21.04 -13.51 27.16
CA ILE A 470 22.02 -14.39 26.48
C ILE A 470 21.42 -15.15 25.28
N ASP A 471 20.13 -15.46 25.35
CA ASP A 471 19.38 -16.19 24.30
C ASP A 471 18.70 -15.26 23.29
N ASP A 472 18.84 -13.94 23.44
CA ASP A 472 18.33 -12.97 22.47
C ASP A 472 19.26 -12.94 21.24
N PRO A 473 18.76 -13.25 20.03
CA PRO A 473 19.58 -13.19 18.82
C PRO A 473 20.01 -11.76 18.48
N GLY A 474 19.32 -10.73 19.02
CA GLY A 474 19.64 -9.33 18.81
C GLY A 474 19.64 -8.93 17.35
N GLU A 475 18.77 -9.53 16.52
CA GLU A 475 18.64 -9.18 15.11
C GLU A 475 18.13 -7.75 14.98
N TYR A 476 18.89 -6.91 14.28
CA TYR A 476 18.46 -5.56 13.91
C TYR A 476 18.18 -5.47 12.42
N MET A 477 17.27 -4.57 12.08
CA MET A 477 16.70 -4.39 10.76
C MET A 477 17.22 -3.11 10.11
N GLU A 478 17.45 -3.14 8.79
CA GLU A 478 17.63 -1.95 7.93
C GLU A 478 16.80 -2.14 6.67
N SER A 479 16.03 -1.11 6.28
CA SER A 479 15.14 -1.17 5.11
C SER A 479 14.22 -2.40 5.09
N GLU A 480 13.53 -2.65 6.21
CA GLU A 480 12.59 -3.77 6.39
C GLU A 480 13.23 -5.18 6.24
N ALA A 481 14.56 -5.31 6.33
CA ALA A 481 15.28 -6.59 6.27
C ALA A 481 16.28 -6.77 7.41
N VAL A 482 16.47 -8.02 7.88
CA VAL A 482 17.48 -8.34 8.90
C VAL A 482 18.86 -8.02 8.35
N LYS A 483 19.57 -7.10 9.01
CA LYS A 483 20.88 -6.62 8.57
C LYS A 483 22.04 -7.27 9.31
N GLY A 484 21.83 -7.62 10.57
CA GLY A 484 22.85 -8.26 11.41
C GLY A 484 22.37 -8.44 12.84
N ASN A 485 23.33 -8.68 13.74
CA ASN A 485 23.06 -8.94 15.15
C ASN A 485 23.79 -7.95 16.06
N VAL A 486 23.18 -7.62 17.18
CA VAL A 486 23.74 -6.86 18.30
C VAL A 486 23.65 -7.67 19.59
N ASN A 487 24.42 -7.30 20.60
CA ASN A 487 24.37 -7.91 21.94
C ASN A 487 23.93 -6.92 23.03
N LYS A 488 23.50 -5.72 22.63
CA LYS A 488 23.01 -4.64 23.48
C LYS A 488 21.82 -3.95 22.80
N TYR A 489 20.95 -3.35 23.60
CA TYR A 489 19.97 -2.40 23.08
C TYR A 489 20.65 -1.17 22.49
N ASN A 490 19.90 -0.39 21.70
CA ASN A 490 20.40 0.85 21.12
C ASN A 490 20.90 1.80 22.23
N ALA A 491 22.01 2.48 21.96
CA ALA A 491 22.56 3.46 22.87
C ALA A 491 21.65 4.70 22.93
N GLY A 492 21.50 5.30 24.10
CA GLY A 492 20.65 6.46 24.30
C GLY A 492 20.98 7.21 25.58
N THR A 493 20.26 8.30 25.82
CA THR A 493 20.47 9.12 27.02
C THR A 493 19.80 8.47 28.22
N ALA A 494 20.57 7.88 29.13
CA ALA A 494 20.03 7.17 30.29
C ALA A 494 19.11 8.01 31.18
N SER A 495 19.38 9.31 31.34
CA SER A 495 18.51 10.23 32.10
C SER A 495 17.19 10.54 31.39
N ASN A 496 17.07 10.22 30.09
CA ASN A 496 15.83 10.37 29.35
C ASN A 496 14.91 9.15 29.46
N ALA A 497 15.41 8.01 29.94
CA ALA A 497 14.62 6.78 30.00
C ALA A 497 13.38 6.93 30.91
N GLY A 498 12.26 6.36 30.47
CA GLY A 498 11.01 6.42 31.20
C GLY A 498 9.97 5.45 30.63
N TRP A 499 9.05 5.02 31.50
CA TRP A 499 8.02 4.04 31.17
C TRP A 499 6.68 4.43 31.79
N ARG A 500 5.59 3.94 31.21
CA ARG A 500 4.28 3.84 31.86
C ARG A 500 3.79 2.40 31.78
N TYR A 501 3.28 1.84 32.86
CA TYR A 501 2.88 0.43 32.88
C TYR A 501 1.78 0.12 33.88
N GLY A 502 1.04 -0.95 33.63
CA GLY A 502 0.00 -1.46 34.52
C GLY A 502 -0.81 -2.60 33.90
N PHE A 503 -1.83 -3.05 34.65
CA PHE A 503 -2.64 -4.22 34.29
C PHE A 503 -3.88 -3.87 33.47
N VAL A 504 -4.32 -4.82 32.65
CA VAL A 504 -5.62 -4.80 31.97
C VAL A 504 -6.27 -6.16 32.13
N ALA A 505 -7.50 -6.19 32.65
CA ALA A 505 -8.31 -7.40 32.70
C ALA A 505 -9.54 -7.25 31.79
N LEU A 506 -9.70 -8.17 30.84
CA LEU A 506 -10.93 -8.32 30.06
C LEU A 506 -11.83 -9.32 30.77
N LYS A 507 -13.09 -8.95 31.00
CA LYS A 507 -14.08 -9.86 31.57
C LYS A 507 -14.85 -10.60 30.47
N THR A 508 -15.47 -11.71 30.86
CA THR A 508 -16.34 -12.52 30.00
C THR A 508 -17.55 -11.77 29.43
N ASP A 509 -17.98 -10.66 30.03
CA ASP A 509 -19.04 -9.77 29.53
C ASP A 509 -18.54 -8.70 28.55
N GLY A 510 -17.24 -8.73 28.20
CA GLY A 510 -16.59 -7.76 27.35
C GLY A 510 -16.17 -6.46 28.05
N THR A 511 -16.49 -6.24 29.32
CA THR A 511 -16.02 -5.05 30.05
C THR A 511 -14.55 -5.19 30.45
N ARG A 512 -13.86 -4.06 30.63
CA ARG A 512 -12.44 -4.02 31.03
C ARG A 512 -12.28 -3.43 32.43
N VAL A 513 -11.25 -3.88 33.14
CA VAL A 513 -10.73 -3.24 34.35
C VAL A 513 -9.29 -2.84 34.08
N TYR A 514 -9.02 -1.54 34.23
CA TYR A 514 -7.67 -0.97 34.09
C TYR A 514 -7.05 -0.81 35.47
N GLY A 515 -5.84 -1.34 35.64
CA GLY A 515 -5.03 -1.13 36.83
C GLY A 515 -4.48 0.30 36.91
N GLU A 516 -3.90 0.64 38.05
CA GLU A 516 -3.25 1.94 38.22
C GLU A 516 -2.04 2.11 37.28
N MET A 517 -1.91 3.30 36.69
CA MET A 517 -0.73 3.67 35.92
C MET A 517 0.48 3.85 36.85
N ASN A 518 1.59 3.19 36.52
CA ASN A 518 2.85 3.30 37.24
C ASN A 518 3.94 3.88 36.34
N GLN A 519 4.95 4.53 36.94
CA GLN A 519 6.00 5.24 36.18
C GLN A 519 7.41 5.16 36.76
N LYS A 520 7.59 4.52 37.93
CA LYS A 520 8.92 4.43 38.57
C LYS A 520 9.81 3.47 37.78
N ALA A 521 11.10 3.76 37.68
CA ALA A 521 12.04 2.85 37.02
C ALA A 521 12.16 1.49 37.73
N VAL A 522 11.98 1.44 39.05
CA VAL A 522 11.90 0.19 39.82
C VAL A 522 10.65 0.24 40.69
N ASN A 523 9.78 -0.75 40.57
CA ASN A 523 8.53 -0.80 41.35
C ASN A 523 7.98 -2.22 41.52
N SER A 524 7.12 -2.37 42.52
CA SER A 524 6.30 -3.57 42.71
C SER A 524 4.83 -3.20 42.54
N VAL A 525 4.23 -3.63 41.44
CA VAL A 525 2.84 -3.31 41.09
C VAL A 525 1.93 -4.44 41.53
N ASN A 526 0.88 -4.14 42.29
CA ASN A 526 -0.09 -5.12 42.76
C ASN A 526 -1.41 -5.00 41.99
N PHE A 527 -2.08 -6.13 41.78
CA PHE A 527 -3.41 -6.17 41.18
C PHE A 527 -4.20 -7.34 41.76
N THR A 528 -5.50 -7.14 42.01
CA THR A 528 -6.39 -8.20 42.48
C THR A 528 -7.25 -8.64 41.31
N ILE A 529 -7.27 -9.93 41.01
CA ILE A 529 -7.99 -10.47 39.86
C ILE A 529 -9.50 -10.19 40.00
N PRO A 530 -10.10 -9.42 39.07
CA PRO A 530 -11.53 -9.18 39.08
C PRO A 530 -12.33 -10.47 38.86
N ALA A 531 -13.55 -10.51 39.39
CA ALA A 531 -14.48 -11.59 39.07
C ALA A 531 -14.74 -11.68 37.56
N ASN A 532 -14.90 -12.90 37.06
CA ASN A 532 -15.21 -13.22 35.66
C ASN A 532 -14.17 -12.71 34.65
N THR A 533 -12.90 -12.60 35.05
CA THR A 533 -11.80 -12.28 34.14
C THR A 533 -11.60 -13.41 33.13
N ASP A 534 -11.62 -13.07 31.85
CA ASP A 534 -11.35 -13.97 30.71
C ASP A 534 -9.89 -13.86 30.24
N LYS A 535 -9.37 -12.64 30.14
CA LYS A 535 -7.98 -12.37 29.72
C LYS A 535 -7.32 -11.35 30.64
N LEU A 536 -6.03 -11.53 30.87
CA LEU A 536 -5.21 -10.66 31.70
C LEU A 536 -3.95 -10.24 30.94
N TYR A 537 -3.62 -8.95 31.02
CA TYR A 537 -2.46 -8.38 30.37
C TYR A 537 -1.67 -7.47 31.32
N PHE A 538 -0.37 -7.36 31.09
CA PHE A 538 0.46 -6.28 31.59
C PHE A 538 0.99 -5.46 30.41
N VAL A 539 0.76 -4.15 30.43
CA VAL A 539 1.10 -3.24 29.35
C VAL A 539 2.29 -2.38 29.77
N VAL A 540 3.26 -2.20 28.86
CA VAL A 540 4.43 -1.35 29.08
C VAL A 540 4.60 -0.40 27.89
N LEU A 541 4.51 0.90 28.14
CA LEU A 541 4.71 1.98 27.17
C LEU A 541 6.10 2.60 27.35
N GLY A 542 6.82 2.78 26.25
CA GLY A 542 8.02 3.62 26.19
C GLY A 542 7.66 5.10 26.31
N ALA A 543 8.02 5.73 27.43
CA ALA A 543 7.53 7.04 27.82
C ALA A 543 8.66 7.90 28.40
N PRO A 544 9.61 8.36 27.57
CA PRO A 544 10.80 9.07 28.03
C PRO A 544 10.48 10.36 28.79
N ASN A 545 11.48 10.93 29.44
CA ASN A 545 11.35 12.19 30.17
C ASN A 545 11.20 13.39 29.24
N GLN A 546 11.74 13.32 28.03
CA GLN A 546 11.64 14.30 26.96
C GLN A 546 11.21 13.61 25.66
N TYR A 547 10.31 14.27 24.95
CA TYR A 547 9.81 13.83 23.65
C TYR A 547 10.77 14.20 22.53
N LYS A 548 10.92 13.32 21.55
CA LYS A 548 11.61 13.56 20.28
C LYS A 548 10.85 12.86 19.17
N ALA A 549 10.71 13.53 18.02
CA ALA A 549 10.18 12.92 16.82
C ALA A 549 11.11 11.81 16.29
N ASN A 550 10.52 10.78 15.69
CA ASN A 550 11.26 9.69 15.04
C ASN A 550 11.58 10.07 13.60
N PRO A 551 12.86 10.20 13.21
CA PRO A 551 13.20 10.44 11.80
C PRO A 551 12.88 9.20 10.95
N TRP A 552 12.53 9.42 9.69
CA TRP A 552 12.47 8.35 8.69
C TRP A 552 13.87 8.17 8.09
N ASP A 553 14.64 7.19 8.56
CA ASP A 553 16.00 6.94 8.11
C ASP A 553 16.29 5.49 7.67
N GLU A 554 15.30 4.60 7.80
CA GLU A 554 15.35 3.16 7.50
C GLU A 554 16.36 2.37 8.33
N LYS A 555 16.74 2.87 9.51
CA LYS A 555 17.79 2.27 10.35
C LYS A 555 17.35 2.10 11.80
N GLU A 556 16.99 0.88 12.17
CA GLU A 556 16.59 0.60 13.55
C GLU A 556 17.67 0.92 14.60
N LEU A 557 18.97 0.89 14.25
CA LEU A 557 20.05 1.20 15.20
C LEU A 557 20.06 2.66 15.69
N THR A 558 19.36 3.57 15.00
CA THR A 558 19.25 4.99 15.39
C THR A 558 18.02 5.25 16.26
N ASP A 559 17.07 4.31 16.32
CA ASP A 559 15.84 4.43 17.08
C ASP A 559 16.07 4.40 18.59
N GLU A 560 15.26 5.17 19.32
CA GLU A 560 15.23 5.09 20.77
C GLU A 560 14.62 3.76 21.22
N GLN A 561 15.27 3.11 22.19
CA GLN A 561 14.80 1.88 22.83
C GLN A 561 14.75 2.05 24.35
N TRP A 562 13.64 1.62 24.98
CA TRP A 562 13.41 1.72 26.41
C TRP A 562 13.30 0.34 27.06
N PRO A 563 14.44 -0.35 27.31
CA PRO A 563 14.45 -1.73 27.76
C PRO A 563 14.00 -1.90 29.21
N TYR A 564 13.46 -3.07 29.54
CA TYR A 564 13.02 -3.41 30.89
C TYR A 564 13.09 -4.92 31.14
N LYS A 565 12.96 -5.30 32.41
CA LYS A 565 12.67 -6.66 32.84
C LYS A 565 11.52 -6.69 33.85
N VAL A 566 10.78 -7.79 33.85
CA VAL A 566 9.63 -8.02 34.73
C VAL A 566 9.70 -9.39 35.39
N LYS A 567 9.20 -9.49 36.62
CA LYS A 567 9.00 -10.76 37.31
C LYS A 567 7.57 -10.84 37.81
N PHE A 568 6.90 -11.95 37.52
CA PHE A 568 5.50 -12.20 37.88
C PHE A 568 5.42 -13.06 39.15
N ASN A 569 4.52 -12.71 40.06
CA ASN A 569 4.23 -13.49 41.26
C ASN A 569 2.72 -13.66 41.41
N GLY A 570 2.27 -14.90 41.67
CA GLY A 570 0.85 -15.26 41.71
C GLY A 570 0.19 -15.40 40.34
N THR A 571 0.93 -15.11 39.27
CA THR A 571 0.64 -15.43 37.87
C THR A 571 1.97 -15.59 37.12
N ASP A 572 1.92 -15.90 35.84
CA ASP A 572 3.07 -15.94 34.93
C ASP A 572 2.59 -15.58 33.50
N LEU A 573 3.52 -15.54 32.54
CA LEU A 573 3.20 -15.40 31.12
C LEU A 573 2.12 -16.42 30.70
N LEU A 574 1.22 -16.01 29.81
CA LEU A 574 0.16 -16.89 29.32
C LEU A 574 0.78 -18.17 28.76
N GLY A 575 0.29 -19.31 29.25
CA GLY A 575 0.80 -20.64 28.87
C GLY A 575 1.98 -21.12 29.71
N SER A 576 2.63 -20.27 30.51
CA SER A 576 3.64 -20.70 31.50
C SER A 576 2.98 -21.38 32.70
N PHE A 577 3.66 -22.35 33.30
CA PHE A 577 3.16 -23.07 34.48
C PHE A 577 4.33 -23.69 35.23
N ASN A 578 4.08 -24.20 36.44
CA ASN A 578 5.15 -24.76 37.25
C ASN A 578 5.74 -26.03 36.59
N ILE A 579 7.05 -26.02 36.37
CA ILE A 579 7.82 -27.15 35.83
C ILE A 579 8.85 -27.53 36.89
N ASP A 580 8.95 -28.81 37.24
CA ASP A 580 10.06 -29.29 38.07
C ASP A 580 11.34 -29.26 37.24
N THR A 581 12.12 -28.18 37.38
CA THR A 581 13.36 -27.97 36.64
C THR A 581 14.46 -28.96 37.02
N ASN A 582 14.29 -29.77 38.08
CA ASN A 582 15.21 -30.83 38.46
C ASN A 582 14.88 -32.17 37.79
N ALA A 583 13.74 -32.27 37.09
CA ALA A 583 13.39 -33.47 36.34
C ALA A 583 14.26 -33.60 35.08
N ASP A 584 14.50 -34.84 34.66
CA ASP A 584 15.06 -35.12 33.34
C ASP A 584 13.96 -35.02 32.28
N PRO A 585 14.27 -34.51 31.06
CA PRO A 585 13.34 -34.59 29.95
C PRO A 585 12.93 -36.04 29.66
N LYS A 586 11.77 -36.21 29.03
CA LYS A 586 11.20 -37.51 28.70
C LYS A 586 10.39 -37.45 27.41
N ASP A 587 10.17 -38.61 26.82
CA ASP A 587 9.26 -38.74 25.68
C ASP A 587 7.81 -38.48 26.10
N ALA A 588 7.04 -37.91 25.18
CA ALA A 588 5.61 -37.68 25.32
C ALA A 588 4.88 -38.04 24.02
N GLU A 589 3.63 -38.48 24.15
CA GLU A 589 2.74 -38.76 23.03
C GLU A 589 1.43 -37.99 23.17
N PHE A 590 0.95 -37.42 22.07
CA PHE A 590 -0.31 -36.71 21.92
C PHE A 590 -1.10 -37.37 20.82
N THR A 591 -2.36 -37.70 21.05
CA THR A 591 -3.20 -38.37 20.05
C THR A 591 -4.40 -37.52 19.72
N TYR A 592 -4.56 -37.20 18.44
CA TYR A 592 -5.73 -36.50 17.92
C TYR A 592 -6.41 -37.35 16.85
N SER A 593 -7.73 -37.27 16.81
CA SER A 593 -8.55 -37.97 15.82
C SER A 593 -9.58 -37.02 15.25
N PHE A 594 -9.59 -36.89 13.93
CA PHE A 594 -10.44 -35.96 13.20
C PHE A 594 -11.22 -36.71 12.12
N ASN A 595 -12.48 -36.32 11.96
CA ASN A 595 -13.27 -36.69 10.78
C ASN A 595 -13.11 -35.58 9.76
N CYS A 596 -12.59 -35.93 8.59
CA CYS A 596 -12.27 -35.04 7.50
C CYS A 596 -13.22 -35.29 6.32
N ASN A 597 -13.39 -34.31 5.44
CA ASN A 597 -14.19 -34.48 4.23
C ASN A 597 -13.31 -34.41 2.99
N ALA A 598 -13.26 -35.50 2.21
CA ALA A 598 -12.46 -35.58 0.99
C ALA A 598 -12.97 -34.64 -0.13
N THR A 599 -14.22 -34.16 -0.04
CA THR A 599 -14.80 -33.22 -0.99
C THR A 599 -14.50 -31.75 -0.67
N THR A 600 -13.73 -31.47 0.38
CA THR A 600 -13.30 -30.10 0.68
C THR A 600 -12.46 -29.57 -0.48
N GLU A 601 -12.83 -28.40 -1.03
CA GLU A 601 -12.11 -27.81 -2.18
C GLU A 601 -10.85 -27.05 -1.76
N GLY A 602 -10.79 -26.60 -0.50
CA GLY A 602 -9.64 -25.92 0.09
C GLY A 602 -8.60 -26.87 0.65
N TYR A 603 -7.37 -26.38 0.85
CA TYR A 603 -6.29 -27.19 1.41
C TYR A 603 -6.43 -27.43 2.92
N ASP A 604 -6.94 -26.44 3.67
CA ASP A 604 -7.04 -26.48 5.12
C ASP A 604 -8.22 -27.33 5.61
N LEU A 605 -7.97 -28.16 6.63
CA LEU A 605 -9.01 -28.96 7.28
C LEU A 605 -9.20 -28.62 8.76
N GLY A 606 -8.18 -28.10 9.44
CA GLY A 606 -8.31 -27.68 10.82
C GLY A 606 -7.00 -27.30 11.49
N VAL A 607 -7.13 -26.95 12.77
CA VAL A 607 -6.02 -26.50 13.63
C VAL A 607 -6.02 -27.24 14.96
N ILE A 608 -4.82 -27.46 15.49
CA ILE A 608 -4.60 -27.95 16.86
C ILE A 608 -3.82 -26.86 17.59
N ASP A 609 -4.51 -26.14 18.45
CA ASP A 609 -3.92 -25.14 19.32
C ASP A 609 -3.56 -25.78 20.66
N LEU A 610 -2.26 -26.02 20.87
CA LEU A 610 -1.75 -26.65 22.08
C LEU A 610 -1.96 -25.81 23.33
N GLN A 611 -2.07 -24.48 23.18
CA GLN A 611 -2.36 -23.60 24.31
C GLN A 611 -3.83 -23.74 24.72
N SER A 612 -4.73 -23.60 23.74
CA SER A 612 -6.18 -23.62 23.98
C SER A 612 -6.68 -24.98 24.50
N ASN A 613 -6.04 -26.09 24.12
CA ASN A 613 -6.43 -27.43 24.58
C ASN A 613 -5.66 -27.92 25.82
N GLY A 614 -4.69 -27.16 26.32
CA GLY A 614 -3.86 -27.48 27.50
C GLY A 614 -2.72 -28.47 27.26
N ASP A 615 -2.54 -29.02 26.06
CA ASP A 615 -1.47 -29.98 25.77
C ASP A 615 -0.08 -29.35 25.78
N ILE A 616 0.01 -28.02 25.63
CA ILE A 616 1.26 -27.28 25.86
C ILE A 616 1.81 -27.59 27.26
N GLN A 617 0.93 -27.85 28.25
CA GLN A 617 1.35 -28.18 29.59
C GLN A 617 2.17 -29.47 29.65
N LYS A 618 1.61 -30.50 29.03
CA LYS A 618 2.23 -31.81 28.96
C LYS A 618 3.53 -31.78 28.15
N LEU A 619 3.57 -31.01 27.05
CA LEU A 619 4.77 -30.85 26.23
C LEU A 619 5.91 -30.21 27.03
N ALA A 620 5.63 -29.07 27.66
CA ALA A 620 6.65 -28.34 28.39
C ALA A 620 7.10 -29.06 29.67
N GLN A 621 6.23 -29.84 30.33
CA GLN A 621 6.64 -30.78 31.38
C GLN A 621 7.51 -31.93 30.86
N ALA A 622 7.22 -32.46 29.68
CA ALA A 622 8.00 -33.54 29.09
C ALA A 622 9.41 -33.08 28.73
N PHE A 623 9.57 -31.88 28.19
CA PHE A 623 10.88 -31.33 27.83
C PHE A 623 11.56 -30.57 28.96
N VAL A 624 10.87 -30.40 30.09
CA VAL A 624 11.35 -29.64 31.26
C VAL A 624 11.75 -28.22 30.85
N MET A 625 10.86 -27.57 30.12
CA MET A 625 11.14 -26.32 29.42
C MET A 625 9.86 -25.49 29.32
N GLN A 626 9.87 -24.23 29.75
CA GLN A 626 8.71 -23.34 29.59
C GLN A 626 8.37 -23.12 28.11
N PRO A 627 7.12 -22.80 27.73
CA PRO A 627 6.76 -22.53 26.34
C PRO A 627 7.62 -21.46 25.66
N SER A 628 7.91 -20.34 26.32
CA SER A 628 8.81 -19.32 25.77
C SER A 628 10.20 -19.87 25.40
N VAL A 629 10.74 -20.77 26.23
CA VAL A 629 12.03 -21.44 25.99
C VAL A 629 11.89 -22.53 24.91
N LEU A 630 10.75 -23.24 24.84
CA LEU A 630 10.45 -24.19 23.76
C LEU A 630 10.44 -23.48 22.39
N SER A 631 9.73 -22.37 22.27
CA SER A 631 9.67 -21.55 21.03
C SER A 631 11.06 -21.08 20.62
N GLY A 632 11.83 -20.51 21.57
CA GLY A 632 13.18 -19.99 21.31
C GLY A 632 14.22 -21.07 20.99
N ASN A 633 14.06 -22.29 21.50
CA ASN A 633 14.94 -23.41 21.20
C ASN A 633 14.51 -24.25 19.99
N THR A 634 13.31 -24.03 19.46
CA THR A 634 12.87 -24.69 18.22
C THR A 634 13.59 -24.09 17.03
N LEU A 635 14.29 -24.95 16.28
CA LEU A 635 15.00 -24.57 15.06
C LEU A 635 14.03 -24.02 14.03
N THR A 636 14.53 -23.18 13.12
CA THR A 636 13.73 -22.59 12.03
C THR A 636 13.05 -23.69 11.19
N ILE A 637 11.78 -23.44 10.88
CA ILE A 637 10.91 -24.31 10.10
C ILE A 637 10.46 -23.53 8.87
N ALA A 638 11.01 -23.87 7.72
CA ALA A 638 10.72 -23.19 6.46
C ALA A 638 10.83 -24.16 5.29
N ASN A 639 10.01 -23.96 4.25
CA ASN A 639 9.99 -24.79 3.05
C ASN A 639 11.40 -24.99 2.45
N GLY A 640 11.75 -26.24 2.15
CA GLY A 640 13.03 -26.62 1.54
C GLY A 640 14.20 -26.63 2.52
N GLN A 641 14.02 -26.18 3.76
CA GLN A 641 15.04 -26.21 4.80
C GLN A 641 15.14 -27.61 5.43
N THR A 642 16.36 -28.01 5.81
CA THR A 642 16.61 -29.17 6.65
C THR A 642 17.16 -28.72 8.00
N SER A 643 16.44 -29.03 9.09
CA SER A 643 16.83 -28.66 10.46
C SER A 643 17.03 -29.89 11.32
N ASN A 644 18.24 -30.46 11.26
CA ASN A 644 18.59 -31.65 12.03
C ASN A 644 18.68 -31.36 13.53
N PRO A 645 18.45 -32.37 14.41
CA PRO A 645 18.61 -32.22 15.85
C PRO A 645 20.00 -31.70 16.24
N ALA A 646 20.02 -30.69 17.11
CA ALA A 646 21.23 -30.06 17.62
C ALA A 646 21.14 -29.93 19.15
N GLU A 647 22.29 -30.03 19.82
CA GLU A 647 22.37 -29.94 21.29
C GLU A 647 21.75 -28.63 21.81
N GLY A 648 20.91 -28.73 22.84
CA GLY A 648 20.16 -27.62 23.41
C GLY A 648 18.99 -27.12 22.55
N LYS A 649 18.75 -27.71 21.37
CA LYS A 649 17.71 -27.28 20.41
C LYS A 649 16.64 -28.34 20.19
N ILE A 650 15.52 -27.90 19.63
CA ILE A 650 14.36 -28.71 19.28
C ILE A 650 14.23 -28.72 17.76
N ALA A 651 14.28 -29.90 17.16
CA ALA A 651 14.01 -30.08 15.73
C ALA A 651 12.55 -30.51 15.52
N PHE A 652 11.85 -29.89 14.57
CA PHE A 652 10.58 -30.41 14.08
C PHE A 652 10.86 -31.49 13.04
N GLY A 653 10.38 -32.71 13.28
CA GLY A 653 10.59 -33.88 12.43
C GLY A 653 9.29 -34.62 12.13
N LEU A 654 9.31 -35.45 11.09
CA LEU A 654 8.23 -36.39 10.77
C LEU A 654 8.72 -37.82 11.00
N LEU A 655 8.10 -38.52 11.95
CA LEU A 655 8.38 -39.93 12.22
C LEU A 655 7.87 -40.80 11.07
N GLN A 656 8.79 -41.45 10.37
CA GLN A 656 8.53 -42.33 9.25
C GLN A 656 8.09 -43.73 9.73
N THR A 657 7.49 -44.52 8.85
CA THR A 657 7.03 -45.89 9.13
C THR A 657 8.15 -46.87 9.43
N ASP A 658 9.37 -46.58 8.97
CA ASP A 658 10.57 -47.38 9.27
C ASP A 658 11.23 -47.03 10.62
N GLY A 659 10.65 -46.07 11.36
CA GLY A 659 11.15 -45.61 12.65
C GLY A 659 12.21 -44.50 12.58
N THR A 660 12.61 -44.07 11.38
CA THR A 660 13.49 -42.92 11.19
C THR A 660 12.72 -41.60 11.23
N TYR A 661 13.44 -40.48 11.30
CA TYR A 661 12.86 -39.14 11.24
C TYR A 661 13.33 -38.45 9.97
N SER A 662 12.40 -37.74 9.33
CA SER A 662 12.77 -36.73 8.34
C SER A 662 12.71 -35.33 8.94
N TYR A 663 13.69 -34.50 8.59
CA TYR A 663 13.85 -33.12 9.06
C TYR A 663 13.87 -32.12 7.90
N THR A 664 13.53 -32.56 6.68
CA THR A 664 13.44 -31.69 5.50
C THR A 664 11.98 -31.27 5.30
N TYR A 665 11.72 -29.98 5.38
CA TYR A 665 10.36 -29.46 5.30
C TYR A 665 9.91 -29.36 3.84
N THR A 666 8.80 -30.02 3.52
CA THR A 666 8.25 -30.09 2.16
C THR A 666 6.96 -29.26 1.97
N ALA A 667 6.42 -28.70 3.06
CA ALA A 667 5.36 -27.69 3.07
C ALA A 667 5.91 -26.31 3.50
N ASN A 668 5.08 -25.27 3.61
CA ASN A 668 5.55 -23.91 3.94
C ASN A 668 6.23 -23.86 5.30
N GLY A 669 5.66 -24.56 6.29
CA GLY A 669 6.15 -24.68 7.66
C GLY A 669 6.08 -26.11 8.20
N GLY A 670 6.36 -27.12 7.38
CA GLY A 670 6.25 -28.52 7.79
C GLY A 670 6.36 -29.53 6.66
N PHE A 671 5.46 -30.50 6.60
CA PHE A 671 5.58 -31.68 5.73
C PHE A 671 4.31 -31.93 4.90
N TYR A 672 4.49 -32.25 3.62
CA TYR A 672 3.55 -33.12 2.91
C TYR A 672 3.79 -34.57 3.33
N CYS A 673 2.74 -35.39 3.34
CA CYS A 673 2.78 -36.77 3.79
C CYS A 673 2.13 -37.73 2.80
N THR A 674 2.78 -38.87 2.55
CA THR A 674 2.27 -39.94 1.68
C THR A 674 1.04 -40.63 2.30
N THR A 675 0.44 -41.57 1.56
CA THR A 675 -0.67 -42.40 2.04
C THR A 675 -0.35 -43.21 3.29
N GLU A 676 0.93 -43.54 3.52
CA GLU A 676 1.43 -44.30 4.67
C GLU A 676 1.83 -43.41 5.84
N GLY A 677 1.84 -42.07 5.65
CA GLY A 677 2.27 -41.10 6.65
C GLY A 677 3.76 -40.78 6.63
N ASN A 678 4.49 -41.21 5.60
CA ASN A 678 5.90 -40.86 5.38
C ASN A 678 6.03 -39.48 4.76
N GLN A 679 7.25 -38.93 4.71
CA GLN A 679 7.51 -37.67 4.02
C GLN A 679 7.13 -37.79 2.54
N GLY A 680 6.23 -36.91 2.12
CA GLY A 680 5.84 -36.70 0.74
C GLY A 680 6.28 -35.35 0.20
N SER A 681 5.73 -34.97 -0.94
CA SER A 681 5.95 -33.69 -1.60
C SER A 681 4.69 -33.22 -2.31
N TRP A 682 4.52 -31.90 -2.44
CA TRP A 682 3.43 -31.33 -3.21
C TRP A 682 3.42 -31.82 -4.67
N GLY A 683 4.60 -31.91 -5.30
CA GLY A 683 4.76 -32.32 -6.71
C GLY A 683 4.34 -33.76 -7.01
N ASN A 684 4.36 -34.65 -6.01
CA ASN A 684 3.92 -36.04 -6.15
C ASN A 684 2.41 -36.23 -5.89
N ASN A 685 1.66 -35.15 -5.67
CA ASN A 685 0.24 -35.18 -5.29
C ASN A 685 -0.04 -35.91 -3.98
N ASP A 686 0.90 -35.88 -3.02
CA ASP A 686 0.71 -36.52 -1.72
C ASP A 686 -0.49 -35.93 -0.95
N PRO A 687 -1.28 -36.79 -0.28
CA PRO A 687 -2.65 -36.45 0.09
C PRO A 687 -2.80 -35.49 1.28
N ILE A 688 -1.85 -35.50 2.22
CA ILE A 688 -1.97 -34.81 3.51
C ILE A 688 -0.82 -33.83 3.66
N TRP A 689 -1.06 -32.72 4.36
CA TRP A 689 0.01 -31.84 4.81
C TRP A 689 -0.20 -31.44 6.28
N ILE A 690 0.90 -31.12 6.96
CA ILE A 690 0.96 -30.65 8.34
C ILE A 690 2.01 -29.56 8.48
N GLU A 691 1.67 -28.44 9.12
CA GLU A 691 2.57 -27.34 9.42
C GLU A 691 2.52 -27.00 10.90
N TYR A 692 3.65 -26.51 11.44
CA TYR A 692 3.78 -26.16 12.85
C TYR A 692 4.28 -24.72 13.00
N ASP A 693 3.47 -23.91 13.68
CA ASP A 693 3.85 -22.58 14.15
C ASP A 693 4.45 -22.71 15.55
N LYS A 694 5.79 -22.57 15.64
CA LYS A 694 6.54 -22.74 16.88
C LYS A 694 6.30 -21.63 17.91
N ASP A 695 5.79 -20.47 17.48
CA ASP A 695 5.61 -19.30 18.34
C ASP A 695 4.16 -19.22 18.84
N ALA A 696 3.20 -19.64 18.02
CA ALA A 696 1.80 -19.80 18.44
C ALA A 696 1.53 -21.15 19.14
N PHE A 697 2.40 -22.15 18.97
CA PHE A 697 2.16 -23.55 19.37
C PHE A 697 0.93 -24.16 18.68
N VAL A 698 0.77 -23.88 17.38
CA VAL A 698 -0.38 -24.32 16.57
C VAL A 698 0.09 -25.27 15.49
N PHE A 699 -0.55 -26.43 15.38
CA PHE A 699 -0.47 -27.25 14.19
C PHE A 699 -1.63 -26.93 13.24
N LYS A 700 -1.32 -26.70 11.97
CA LYS A 700 -2.31 -26.63 10.88
C LYS A 700 -2.22 -27.92 10.08
N TYR A 701 -3.36 -28.55 9.82
CA TYR A 701 -3.40 -29.76 9.01
C TYR A 701 -4.43 -29.65 7.91
N GLY A 702 -4.17 -30.35 6.82
CA GLY A 702 -5.02 -30.29 5.66
C GLY A 702 -4.78 -31.41 4.67
N HIS A 703 -5.39 -31.26 3.51
CA HIS A 703 -5.24 -32.18 2.39
C HIS A 703 -4.93 -31.44 1.10
N LYS A 704 -4.46 -32.18 0.10
CA LYS A 704 -4.45 -31.70 -1.28
C LYS A 704 -5.78 -32.08 -1.93
N PRO A 705 -6.59 -31.09 -2.39
CA PRO A 705 -7.86 -31.38 -3.06
C PRO A 705 -7.68 -32.35 -4.22
N GLY A 706 -8.53 -33.38 -4.28
CA GLY A 706 -8.47 -34.46 -5.26
C GLY A 706 -7.47 -35.59 -4.96
N SER A 707 -6.60 -35.46 -3.95
CA SER A 707 -5.64 -36.51 -3.56
C SER A 707 -6.10 -37.37 -2.38
N SER A 708 -6.91 -36.82 -1.46
CA SER A 708 -7.51 -37.59 -0.35
C SER A 708 -8.68 -38.46 -0.81
N VAL A 709 -8.84 -39.65 -0.23
CA VAL A 709 -9.88 -40.62 -0.63
C VAL A 709 -10.91 -40.79 0.48
N ALA A 710 -12.20 -40.62 0.14
CA ALA A 710 -13.31 -40.84 1.07
C ALA A 710 -13.30 -42.27 1.67
N GLY A 711 -13.53 -42.38 2.98
CA GLY A 711 -13.46 -43.63 3.73
C GLY A 711 -12.05 -44.07 4.13
N LYS A 712 -10.99 -43.41 3.66
CA LYS A 712 -9.60 -43.78 3.97
C LYS A 712 -9.11 -43.07 5.24
N LYS A 713 -8.40 -43.83 6.07
CA LYS A 713 -7.68 -43.30 7.23
C LYS A 713 -6.23 -43.00 6.87
N TYR A 714 -5.77 -41.80 7.20
CA TYR A 714 -4.38 -41.39 7.13
C TYR A 714 -3.84 -41.17 8.55
N VAL A 715 -2.63 -41.64 8.82
CA VAL A 715 -1.97 -41.44 10.11
C VAL A 715 -0.64 -40.76 9.87
N VAL A 716 -0.45 -39.57 10.43
CA VAL A 716 0.81 -38.82 10.37
C VAL A 716 1.35 -38.60 11.78
N LYS A 717 2.68 -38.59 11.93
CA LYS A 717 3.35 -38.49 13.23
C LYS A 717 4.38 -37.34 13.26
N PRO A 718 3.96 -36.08 13.06
CA PRO A 718 4.80 -34.93 13.35
C PRO A 718 5.32 -35.01 14.79
N SER A 719 6.58 -34.63 15.00
CA SER A 719 7.27 -34.79 16.27
C SER A 719 8.23 -33.65 16.54
N LEU A 720 8.31 -33.22 17.79
CA LEU A 720 9.37 -32.34 18.27
C LEU A 720 10.47 -33.21 18.91
N VAL A 721 11.73 -32.94 18.56
CA VAL A 721 12.88 -33.72 19.03
C VAL A 721 13.86 -32.80 19.75
N TYR A 722 13.86 -32.85 21.08
CA TYR A 722 14.75 -32.08 21.92
C TYR A 722 16.06 -32.84 22.19
N THR A 723 17.21 -32.23 21.92
CA THR A 723 18.51 -32.83 22.23
C THR A 723 19.12 -32.18 23.47
N LYS A 724 19.38 -32.98 24.52
CA LYS A 724 20.03 -32.54 25.76
C LYS A 724 21.01 -33.58 26.25
N ASN A 725 22.23 -33.16 26.55
CA ASN A 725 23.36 -33.99 26.98
C ASN A 725 23.61 -35.16 26.01
N GLY A 726 23.47 -34.93 24.70
CA GLY A 726 23.63 -35.96 23.66
C GLY A 726 22.49 -36.99 23.59
N MET A 727 21.42 -36.85 24.39
CA MET A 727 20.21 -37.68 24.31
C MET A 727 19.07 -36.93 23.61
N GLN A 728 18.25 -37.66 22.86
CA GLN A 728 17.07 -37.12 22.17
C GLN A 728 15.78 -37.54 22.87
N TYR A 729 14.94 -36.56 23.17
CA TYR A 729 13.63 -36.71 23.78
C TYR A 729 12.55 -36.28 22.79
N LYS A 730 11.49 -37.06 22.66
CA LYS A 730 10.51 -36.94 21.57
C LYS A 730 9.13 -36.62 22.10
N ALA A 731 8.54 -35.54 21.60
CA ALA A 731 7.10 -35.30 21.72
C ALA A 731 6.45 -35.66 20.38
N THR A 732 5.78 -36.81 20.33
CA THR A 732 5.16 -37.35 19.10
C THR A 732 3.67 -37.02 19.08
N PHE A 733 3.22 -36.36 18.01
CA PHE A 733 1.81 -36.01 17.80
C PHE A 733 1.23 -36.98 16.77
N VAL A 734 0.42 -37.93 17.21
CA VAL A 734 -0.25 -38.93 16.38
C VAL A 734 -1.58 -38.39 15.90
N LEU A 735 -1.63 -37.97 14.63
CA LEU A 735 -2.83 -37.42 14.00
C LEU A 735 -3.50 -38.52 13.18
N ASN A 736 -4.74 -38.85 13.56
CA ASN A 736 -5.60 -39.79 12.86
C ASN A 736 -6.63 -39.00 12.03
N LEU A 737 -6.48 -38.96 10.72
CA LEU A 737 -7.37 -38.26 9.80
C LEU A 737 -8.27 -39.27 9.09
N GLN A 738 -9.54 -39.32 9.46
CA GLN A 738 -10.53 -40.21 8.86
C GLN A 738 -11.33 -39.45 7.81
N PHE A 739 -11.11 -39.73 6.52
CA PHE A 739 -11.87 -39.16 5.40
C PHE A 739 -13.07 -40.01 5.03
#